data_AF-A0A4U0V930-F1
#
_entry.id   AF-A0A4U0V930-F1
#
_cell.length_a   1.000
_cell.length_b   1.000
_cell.length_c   1.000
_cell.angle_alpha   90.00
_cell.angle_beta   90.00
_cell.angle_gamma   90.00
#
_symmetry.space_group_name_H-M   'P 1'
#
loop_
_entity.id
_entity.type
_entity.pdbx_description
1 polymer ?
#
loop_
_entity_poly.entity_id
_entity_poly.type
_entity_poly.pdbx_seq_one_letter_code
_entity_poly.pdbx_strand_id
1 'polypeptide(L)'
;MLPPLTTCGAGYRDLNSNGCAGVPISPGVASFPKGNQTSILSVAETARWPGLILQPHSSPVSEEQLRPEIKAIYAGIMIAEARCVKLDAAQANNPSAELSRSQWQALIALHRTLLYEHHDFLMATQHPSATPDLKALPAMYSMPARMWKYGIHDFLEVLRSRRPTSQDPMLSFIYLAYQMVALLYETAPIFLDTWIECLGDLARYRMSIEDEKEPHAQWGCVAASWYIKASDRHPQIGRLYHHLAILERPSLRKFACYGKSLTCVVPFPNARDSLRTLCIPIAKEAQPARSVGLLSEASFCKLHALIFLAAPEPVLEQATYTAMSFLRQPDAFRWRECGVPLAVANISALLGHGSDTNALRIAFDFTIQRISERTLPPHSATKPVATPSKAKLGAPEAKYEDIRRLLQVSKRLTLDSFHTAVRCASGGTAFIQDSLAFVGVMLCFIHVLCLAKRETQNEPELNMSLCLLLGPDEIAWGLLAGYLNQLTRLRRVTDHLVLSARQGIWLQKAGEGKPLPEDYSTRGLVWAYFAFCPGWFYSDSDEDWLRNVETSGTHLARADRALYYGLRLAFETPYLSYDPTTVTFSTGSAMAPSSTVPVPQLLRPASAESQARHLGPGHYTQLLVPPLSTPASSAASDSDYVHVRRPAKPVQTPAAPRSWATVAKNGGPPMKAARFSKPRLGADSVRVVDAENVHFEQGDA
;
A
#
# COMPACT_ATOMS: atom_id res chain seq x y z
N MET A 1 -21.26 -12.94 31.93
CA MET A 1 -22.10 -11.93 31.27
C MET A 1 -22.08 -10.68 32.11
N LEU A 2 -21.44 -9.61 31.62
CA LEU A 2 -21.39 -8.28 32.23
C LEU A 2 -21.90 -7.28 31.17
N PRO A 3 -22.66 -6.25 31.54
CA PRO A 3 -23.41 -5.43 30.59
C PRO A 3 -22.52 -4.39 29.87
N PRO A 4 -22.93 -3.89 28.69
CA PRO A 4 -22.18 -2.90 27.93
C PRO A 4 -22.44 -1.50 28.49
N LEU A 5 -21.41 -0.68 28.60
CA LEU A 5 -21.57 0.76 28.83
C LEU A 5 -21.21 1.53 27.57
N THR A 6 -22.26 2.18 27.06
CA THR A 6 -22.29 3.14 25.97
C THR A 6 -21.57 4.44 26.29
N THR A 7 -21.00 5.01 25.24
CA THR A 7 -20.45 6.35 25.05
C THR A 7 -21.34 7.50 25.54
N CYS A 8 -20.76 8.55 26.14
CA CYS A 8 -20.89 9.97 25.73
C CYS A 8 -20.30 10.96 26.76
N GLY A 9 -19.55 11.96 26.25
CA GLY A 9 -19.95 13.37 26.34
C GLY A 9 -19.66 14.18 27.61
N ALA A 10 -18.97 15.30 27.41
CA ALA A 10 -18.57 16.32 28.37
C ALA A 10 -19.72 17.04 29.11
N GLY A 11 -19.47 17.49 30.34
CA GLY A 11 -20.37 18.34 31.11
C GLY A 11 -19.78 18.82 32.44
N TYR A 12 -19.57 20.13 32.53
CA TYR A 12 -18.99 20.99 33.57
C TYR A 12 -19.61 20.95 35.00
N ARG A 13 -18.80 21.44 35.96
CA ARG A 13 -19.08 22.15 37.24
C ARG A 13 -19.08 21.41 38.58
N ASP A 14 -18.10 21.86 39.38
CA ASP A 14 -18.04 22.10 40.82
C ASP A 14 -19.34 21.94 41.62
N LEU A 15 -19.22 21.28 42.78
CA LEU A 15 -19.74 21.80 44.05
C LEU A 15 -18.98 21.18 45.22
N ASN A 16 -18.49 22.06 46.07
CA ASN A 16 -17.70 21.81 47.26
C ASN A 16 -18.63 21.63 48.48
N SER A 17 -18.08 21.01 49.53
CA SER A 17 -18.40 21.18 50.95
C SER A 17 -19.47 20.32 51.68
N ASN A 18 -18.94 19.64 52.70
CA ASN A 18 -19.41 19.47 54.09
C ASN A 18 -20.41 18.37 54.47
N GLY A 19 -19.93 17.49 55.38
CA GLY A 19 -20.61 17.35 56.67
C GLY A 19 -20.64 15.96 57.31
N CYS A 20 -19.65 15.68 58.16
CA CYS A 20 -19.75 14.99 59.47
C CYS A 20 -20.29 13.55 59.58
N ALA A 21 -19.46 12.62 60.05
CA ALA A 21 -19.29 12.30 61.48
C ALA A 21 -18.56 10.95 61.65
N GLY A 22 -17.49 10.94 62.46
CA GLY A 22 -16.72 9.74 62.77
C GLY A 22 -17.16 9.05 64.07
N VAL A 23 -16.75 7.79 64.22
CA VAL A 23 -16.51 7.13 65.52
C VAL A 23 -15.25 6.25 65.39
N PRO A 24 -14.29 6.29 66.35
CA PRO A 24 -12.97 5.69 66.25
C PRO A 24 -12.86 4.34 66.98
N ILE A 25 -12.03 3.40 66.50
CA ILE A 25 -11.48 2.29 67.30
C ILE A 25 -10.01 2.01 66.90
N SER A 26 -9.14 1.98 67.90
CA SER A 26 -7.68 1.80 67.91
C SER A 26 -7.20 0.37 67.60
N PRO A 27 -5.87 0.13 67.43
CA PRO A 27 -5.32 -0.93 66.57
C PRO A 27 -5.10 -2.26 67.29
N GLY A 28 -5.52 -3.35 66.65
CA GLY A 28 -5.23 -4.73 67.06
C GLY A 28 -4.08 -5.32 66.25
N VAL A 29 -2.95 -5.56 66.91
CA VAL A 29 -1.80 -6.30 66.41
C VAL A 29 -2.21 -7.75 66.12
N ALA A 30 -2.14 -8.19 64.86
CA ALA A 30 -2.22 -9.60 64.49
C ALA A 30 -0.95 -10.00 63.72
N SER A 31 -0.17 -10.84 64.40
CA SER A 31 1.09 -11.43 63.98
C SER A 31 0.98 -12.31 62.72
N PHE A 32 1.90 -12.13 61.79
CA PHE A 32 2.17 -13.04 60.67
C PHE A 32 2.69 -14.41 61.16
N PRO A 33 2.16 -15.55 60.68
CA PRO A 33 2.85 -16.83 60.81
C PRO A 33 4.05 -16.89 59.85
N LYS A 34 5.19 -17.31 60.39
CA LYS A 34 6.50 -17.46 59.76
C LYS A 34 6.47 -18.45 58.59
N GLY A 35 7.34 -18.20 57.61
CA GLY A 35 7.41 -18.88 56.31
C GLY A 35 7.55 -20.40 56.35
N ASN A 36 6.92 -21.05 55.37
CA ASN A 36 7.16 -22.44 55.04
C ASN A 36 8.55 -22.57 54.40
N GLN A 37 9.37 -23.39 55.04
CA GLN A 37 10.67 -23.84 54.58
C GLN A 37 10.54 -24.50 53.20
N THR A 38 11.43 -24.13 52.30
CA THR A 38 11.73 -24.82 51.04
C THR A 38 12.09 -26.28 51.34
N SER A 39 11.21 -27.22 51.00
CA SER A 39 11.56 -28.64 51.03
C SER A 39 12.49 -28.94 49.86
N ILE A 40 13.79 -29.03 50.13
CA ILE A 40 14.76 -29.64 49.22
C ILE A 40 14.50 -31.15 49.29
N LEU A 41 13.88 -31.71 48.25
CA LEU A 41 13.83 -33.16 48.08
C LEU A 41 15.25 -33.64 47.71
N SER A 42 16.00 -34.16 48.69
CA SER A 42 17.25 -34.87 48.42
C SER A 42 16.93 -36.25 47.84
N VAL A 43 17.41 -36.54 46.64
CA VAL A 43 17.31 -37.87 46.05
C VAL A 43 18.27 -38.83 46.78
N ALA A 44 17.78 -40.01 47.13
CA ALA A 44 18.54 -41.10 47.73
C ALA A 44 19.77 -41.49 46.89
N GLU A 45 20.82 -41.97 47.57
CA GLU A 45 22.19 -42.26 47.08
C GLU A 45 22.35 -43.30 45.96
N THR A 46 21.33 -43.57 45.14
CA THR A 46 21.38 -44.60 44.07
C THR A 46 20.89 -44.14 42.70
N ALA A 47 20.86 -42.82 42.42
CA ALA A 47 20.55 -42.31 41.09
C ALA A 47 21.80 -42.25 40.18
N ARG A 48 21.66 -42.75 38.95
CA ARG A 48 22.71 -42.94 37.91
C ARG A 48 23.45 -41.66 37.46
N TRP A 49 23.08 -40.48 37.98
CA TRP A 49 23.67 -39.16 37.70
C TRP A 49 23.51 -38.20 38.90
N PRO A 50 24.40 -38.23 39.90
CA PRO A 50 24.30 -37.33 41.05
C PRO A 50 24.61 -35.88 40.61
N GLY A 51 23.70 -34.94 40.91
CA GLY A 51 23.90 -33.50 40.70
C GLY A 51 23.04 -32.82 39.61
N LEU A 52 22.17 -33.54 38.91
CA LEU A 52 21.18 -32.94 38.00
C LEU A 52 19.88 -32.62 38.76
N ILE A 53 19.55 -31.33 38.85
CA ILE A 53 18.24 -30.84 39.33
C ILE A 53 17.22 -31.08 38.21
N LEU A 54 16.24 -31.96 38.44
CA LEU A 54 15.06 -32.07 37.55
C LEU A 54 14.36 -30.72 37.48
N GLN A 55 13.88 -30.31 36.30
CA GLN A 55 13.08 -29.09 36.18
C GLN A 55 11.98 -29.12 37.25
N PRO A 56 11.87 -28.08 38.11
CA PRO A 56 10.81 -28.04 39.10
C PRO A 56 9.46 -28.18 38.37
N HIS A 57 8.56 -29.00 38.92
CA HIS A 57 7.23 -29.21 38.36
C HIS A 57 6.51 -27.86 38.22
N SER A 58 6.56 -27.24 37.04
CA SER A 58 5.69 -26.13 36.71
C SER A 58 4.31 -26.71 36.45
N SER A 59 3.40 -26.54 37.41
CA SER A 59 2.00 -26.84 37.16
C SER A 59 1.53 -25.98 35.98
N PRO A 60 0.82 -26.55 34.98
CA PRO A 60 0.34 -25.77 33.86
C PRO A 60 -0.59 -24.66 34.35
N VAL A 61 -0.44 -23.44 33.82
CA VAL A 61 -1.27 -22.29 34.18
C VAL A 61 -2.74 -22.62 33.94
N SER A 62 -3.54 -22.59 35.00
CA SER A 62 -4.98 -22.86 34.92
C SER A 62 -5.76 -21.64 34.39
N GLU A 63 -6.95 -21.88 33.84
CA GLU A 63 -7.85 -20.78 33.40
C GLU A 63 -8.19 -19.82 34.55
N GLU A 64 -8.42 -20.37 35.75
CA GLU A 64 -8.75 -19.61 36.95
C GLU A 64 -7.63 -18.68 37.40
N GLN A 65 -6.37 -19.02 37.10
CA GLN A 65 -5.20 -18.16 37.34
C GLN A 65 -4.97 -17.16 36.21
N LEU A 66 -5.28 -17.53 34.97
CA LEU A 66 -5.03 -16.67 33.80
C LEU A 66 -5.99 -15.47 33.74
N ARG A 67 -7.25 -15.66 34.11
CA ARG A 67 -8.27 -14.61 34.10
C ARG A 67 -7.94 -13.40 34.99
N PRO A 68 -7.55 -13.55 36.27
CA PRO A 68 -7.16 -12.42 37.10
C PRO A 68 -5.88 -11.75 36.60
N GLU A 69 -4.94 -12.50 36.04
CA GLU A 69 -3.70 -11.95 35.45
C GLU A 69 -4.01 -11.02 34.27
N ILE A 70 -4.82 -11.48 33.30
CA ILE A 70 -5.25 -10.67 32.15
C ILE A 70 -5.93 -9.38 32.61
N LYS A 71 -6.75 -9.45 33.67
CA LYS A 71 -7.40 -8.27 34.25
C LYS A 71 -6.40 -7.30 34.88
N ALA A 72 -5.40 -7.83 35.59
CA ALA A 72 -4.35 -7.01 36.20
C ALA A 72 -3.52 -6.28 35.13
N ILE A 73 -3.07 -6.99 34.09
CA ILE A 73 -2.34 -6.40 32.96
C ILE A 73 -3.20 -5.32 32.27
N TYR A 74 -4.48 -5.60 32.01
CA TYR A 74 -5.38 -4.61 31.40
C TYR A 74 -5.55 -3.35 32.27
N ALA A 75 -5.65 -3.50 33.60
CA ALA A 75 -5.68 -2.36 34.51
C ALA A 75 -4.36 -1.56 34.45
N GLY A 76 -3.21 -2.25 34.34
CA GLY A 76 -1.90 -1.64 34.11
C GLY A 76 -1.86 -0.81 32.83
N ILE A 77 -2.35 -1.35 31.70
CA ILE A 77 -2.49 -0.63 30.43
C ILE A 77 -3.32 0.64 30.61
N MET A 78 -4.49 0.55 31.26
CA MET A 78 -5.38 1.71 31.45
C MET A 78 -4.69 2.84 32.23
N ILE A 79 -3.92 2.50 33.27
CA ILE A 79 -3.18 3.47 34.08
C ILE A 79 -2.04 4.10 33.27
N ALA A 80 -1.24 3.28 32.58
CA ALA A 80 -0.13 3.74 31.77
C ALA A 80 -0.60 4.62 30.60
N GLU A 81 -1.66 4.21 29.91
CA GLU A 81 -2.28 4.96 28.79
C GLU A 81 -2.80 6.32 29.26
N ALA A 82 -3.53 6.38 30.37
CA ALA A 82 -4.02 7.64 30.93
C ALA A 82 -2.86 8.59 31.30
N ARG A 83 -1.74 8.06 31.80
CA ARG A 83 -0.53 8.83 32.09
C ARG A 83 0.14 9.36 30.81
N CYS A 84 0.31 8.51 29.78
CA CYS A 84 0.83 8.91 28.47
C CYS A 84 0.00 10.05 27.88
N VAL A 85 -1.32 9.87 27.75
CA VAL A 85 -2.23 10.86 27.18
C VAL A 85 -2.13 12.22 27.89
N LYS A 86 -2.13 12.21 29.23
CA LYS A 86 -2.04 13.45 30.01
C LYS A 86 -0.71 14.17 29.78
N LEU A 87 0.40 13.44 29.84
CA LEU A 87 1.73 14.03 29.71
C LEU A 87 2.02 14.48 28.29
N ASP A 88 1.66 13.70 27.28
CA ASP A 88 1.82 14.05 25.87
C ASP A 88 1.01 15.29 25.52
N ALA A 89 -0.24 15.39 25.98
CA ALA A 89 -1.05 16.59 25.80
C ALA A 89 -0.40 17.83 26.45
N ALA A 90 0.16 17.68 27.66
CA ALA A 90 0.88 18.77 28.32
C ALA A 90 2.14 19.18 27.52
N GLN A 91 2.89 18.23 26.97
CA GLN A 91 4.05 18.52 26.15
C GLN A 91 3.70 19.11 24.78
N ALA A 92 2.59 18.68 24.16
CA ALA A 92 2.09 19.22 22.90
C ALA A 92 1.63 20.68 23.04
N ASN A 93 1.02 21.03 24.18
CA ASN A 93 0.51 22.38 24.45
C ASN A 93 1.62 23.40 24.77
N ASN A 94 2.81 22.96 25.16
CA ASN A 94 3.93 23.86 25.46
C ASN A 94 5.22 23.45 24.71
N PRO A 95 5.22 23.49 23.36
CA PRO A 95 6.30 22.93 22.55
C PRO A 95 7.63 23.67 22.72
N SER A 96 7.62 24.91 23.22
CA SER A 96 8.81 25.73 23.48
C SER A 96 9.50 25.45 24.82
N ALA A 97 8.84 24.73 25.74
CA ALA A 97 9.46 24.42 27.03
C ALA A 97 10.63 23.46 26.86
N GLU A 98 11.81 23.85 27.32
CA GLU A 98 12.99 23.00 27.31
C GLU A 98 12.82 21.82 28.27
N LEU A 99 13.08 20.61 27.77
CA LEU A 99 13.09 19.40 28.56
C LEU A 99 14.52 18.90 28.72
N SER A 100 14.89 18.61 29.97
CA SER A 100 16.15 17.97 30.30
C SER A 100 16.23 16.54 29.75
N ARG A 101 17.46 16.02 29.62
CA ARG A 101 17.70 14.62 29.22
C ARG A 101 16.97 13.63 30.13
N SER A 102 16.88 13.90 31.43
CA SER A 102 16.20 13.04 32.40
C SER A 102 14.68 12.98 32.16
N GLN A 103 14.07 14.11 31.80
CA GLN A 103 12.64 14.17 31.48
C GLN A 103 12.32 13.41 30.19
N TRP A 104 13.15 13.54 29.16
CA TRP A 104 13.01 12.73 27.94
C TRP A 104 13.12 11.23 28.21
N GLN A 105 14.09 10.82 29.03
CA GLN A 105 14.25 9.43 29.43
C GLN A 105 13.03 8.91 30.20
N ALA A 106 12.45 9.72 31.08
CA ALA A 106 11.24 9.36 31.83
C ALA A 106 10.03 9.17 30.90
N LEU A 107 9.83 10.07 29.92
CA LEU A 107 8.76 9.93 28.92
C LEU A 107 8.94 8.66 28.09
N ILE A 108 10.16 8.41 27.56
CA ILE A 108 10.45 7.19 26.81
C ILE A 108 10.23 5.94 27.69
N ALA A 109 10.62 5.96 28.95
CA ALA A 109 10.43 4.84 29.87
C ALA A 109 8.94 4.57 30.15
N LEU A 110 8.11 5.61 30.23
CA LEU A 110 6.66 5.46 30.36
C LEU A 110 6.06 4.78 29.13
N HIS A 111 6.38 5.26 27.92
CA HIS A 111 5.88 4.65 26.69
C HIS A 111 6.40 3.22 26.52
N ARG A 112 7.66 2.95 26.88
CA ARG A 112 8.20 1.59 26.93
C ARG A 112 7.35 0.65 27.80
N THR A 113 6.97 1.12 28.98
CA THR A 113 6.14 0.36 29.92
C THR A 113 4.79 0.05 29.28
N LEU A 114 4.12 1.05 28.69
CA LEU A 114 2.86 0.85 28.00
C LEU A 114 2.95 -0.19 26.87
N LEU A 115 4.03 -0.16 26.06
CA LEU A 115 4.26 -1.14 25.00
C LEU A 115 4.50 -2.56 25.53
N TYR A 116 5.21 -2.71 26.65
CA TYR A 116 5.41 -4.01 27.31
C TYR A 116 4.10 -4.57 27.85
N GLU A 117 3.29 -3.76 28.53
CA GLU A 117 1.98 -4.18 29.03
C GLU A 117 1.04 -4.63 27.88
N HIS A 118 1.05 -3.91 26.75
CA HIS A 118 0.31 -4.35 25.56
C HIS A 118 0.80 -5.70 25.01
N HIS A 119 2.11 -5.92 24.96
CA HIS A 119 2.68 -7.20 24.55
C HIS A 119 2.26 -8.32 25.50
N ASP A 120 2.37 -8.11 26.81
CA ASP A 120 2.05 -9.10 27.81
C ASP A 120 0.55 -9.43 27.81
N PHE A 121 -0.31 -8.44 27.59
CA PHE A 121 -1.74 -8.66 27.39
C PHE A 121 -2.04 -9.53 26.17
N LEU A 122 -1.35 -9.28 25.05
CA LEU A 122 -1.48 -10.10 23.85
C LEU A 122 -1.00 -11.52 24.09
N MET A 123 0.14 -11.72 24.77
CA MET A 123 0.65 -13.05 25.07
C MET A 123 -0.26 -13.81 26.05
N ALA A 124 -0.73 -13.15 27.11
CA ALA A 124 -1.61 -13.75 28.10
C ALA A 124 -2.97 -14.15 27.50
N THR A 125 -3.58 -13.29 26.68
CA THR A 125 -4.87 -13.60 26.02
C THR A 125 -4.74 -14.71 24.98
N GLN A 126 -3.58 -14.90 24.36
CA GLN A 126 -3.33 -15.98 23.39
C GLN A 126 -2.72 -17.25 24.02
N HIS A 127 -2.58 -17.31 25.34
CA HIS A 127 -2.05 -18.48 26.05
C HIS A 127 -2.86 -19.76 25.72
N PRO A 128 -2.24 -20.96 25.67
CA PRO A 128 -2.95 -22.21 25.38
C PRO A 128 -4.18 -22.46 26.27
N SER A 129 -4.10 -22.11 27.56
CA SER A 129 -5.20 -22.23 28.53
C SER A 129 -6.28 -21.14 28.42
N ALA A 130 -6.14 -20.16 27.53
CA ALA A 130 -7.14 -19.09 27.38
C ALA A 130 -8.40 -19.59 26.66
N THR A 131 -9.56 -19.22 27.21
CA THR A 131 -10.87 -19.50 26.58
C THR A 131 -11.06 -18.67 25.30
N PRO A 132 -12.00 -19.06 24.42
CA PRO A 132 -12.34 -18.27 23.24
C PRO A 132 -12.69 -16.81 23.56
N ASP A 133 -13.41 -16.57 24.66
CA ASP A 133 -13.77 -15.23 25.11
C ASP A 133 -12.55 -14.38 25.48
N LEU A 134 -11.58 -14.97 26.19
CA LEU A 134 -10.33 -14.31 26.54
C LEU A 134 -9.48 -14.02 25.29
N LYS A 135 -9.41 -14.97 24.36
CA LYS A 135 -8.69 -14.81 23.08
C LYS A 135 -9.27 -13.70 22.20
N ALA A 136 -10.56 -13.39 22.34
CA ALA A 136 -11.23 -12.33 21.60
C ALA A 136 -11.01 -10.92 22.18
N LEU A 137 -10.59 -10.79 23.44
CA LEU A 137 -10.43 -9.50 24.13
C LEU A 137 -9.56 -8.49 23.37
N PRO A 138 -8.39 -8.86 22.80
CA PRO A 138 -7.57 -7.88 22.11
C PRO A 138 -8.27 -7.18 20.94
N ALA A 139 -9.11 -7.93 20.21
CA ALA A 139 -9.90 -7.37 19.12
C ALA A 139 -11.08 -6.54 19.66
N MET A 140 -11.78 -7.03 20.69
CA MET A 140 -12.92 -6.32 21.29
C MET A 140 -12.52 -4.98 21.90
N TYR A 141 -11.31 -4.90 22.46
CA TYR A 141 -10.79 -3.68 23.08
C TYR A 141 -9.94 -2.84 22.14
N SER A 142 -9.84 -3.21 20.85
CA SER A 142 -9.05 -2.51 19.84
C SER A 142 -7.59 -2.28 20.27
N MET A 143 -6.98 -3.29 20.91
CA MET A 143 -5.64 -3.20 21.49
C MET A 143 -4.59 -2.69 20.49
N PRO A 144 -4.51 -3.17 19.24
CA PRO A 144 -3.55 -2.65 18.27
C PRO A 144 -3.71 -1.15 17.97
N ALA A 145 -4.94 -0.69 17.80
CA ALA A 145 -5.22 0.71 17.49
C ALA A 145 -4.90 1.63 18.67
N ARG A 146 -5.21 1.20 19.90
CA ARG A 146 -4.88 1.94 21.13
C ARG A 146 -3.37 2.01 21.35
N MET A 147 -2.67 0.88 21.20
CA MET A 147 -1.21 0.82 21.31
C MET A 147 -0.55 1.73 20.27
N TRP A 148 -1.02 1.72 19.03
CA TRP A 148 -0.50 2.63 18.01
C TRP A 148 -0.74 4.08 18.39
N LYS A 149 -1.99 4.46 18.68
CA LYS A 149 -2.37 5.85 18.97
C LYS A 149 -1.65 6.40 20.19
N TYR A 150 -1.88 5.80 21.35
CA TYR A 150 -1.44 6.32 22.64
C TYR A 150 -0.05 5.86 23.05
N GLY A 151 0.38 4.69 22.57
CA GLY A 151 1.70 4.15 22.86
C GLY A 151 2.80 4.67 21.95
N ILE A 152 2.50 4.99 20.68
CA ILE A 152 3.51 5.26 19.65
C ILE A 152 3.29 6.62 18.98
N HIS A 153 2.16 6.79 18.29
CA HIS A 153 1.93 7.88 17.35
C HIS A 153 1.86 9.24 18.04
N ASP A 154 1.04 9.39 19.08
CA ASP A 154 0.85 10.71 19.72
C ASP A 154 2.17 11.22 20.33
N PHE A 155 2.96 10.33 20.92
CA PHE A 155 4.29 10.67 21.42
C PHE A 155 5.31 10.95 20.30
N LEU A 156 5.25 10.21 19.18
CA LEU A 156 6.06 10.55 17.99
C LEU A 156 5.75 11.95 17.47
N GLU A 157 4.49 12.39 17.49
CA GLU A 157 4.12 13.74 17.08
C GLU A 157 4.64 14.81 18.06
N VAL A 158 4.61 14.55 19.38
CA VAL A 158 5.25 15.42 20.39
C VAL A 158 6.76 15.54 20.14
N LEU A 159 7.42 14.41 19.88
CA LEU A 159 8.86 14.39 19.56
C LEU A 159 9.11 15.15 18.25
N ARG A 160 8.31 14.92 17.22
CA ARG A 160 8.46 15.56 15.90
C ARG A 160 8.29 17.08 15.98
N SER A 161 7.32 17.58 16.75
CA SER A 161 7.05 19.02 16.86
C SER A 161 8.13 19.80 17.63
N ARG A 162 8.94 19.11 18.44
CA ARG A 162 10.00 19.70 19.29
C ARG A 162 11.40 19.57 18.70
N ARG A 163 11.53 19.13 17.44
CA ARG A 163 12.81 19.09 16.73
C ARG A 163 13.35 20.53 16.56
N PRO A 164 14.67 20.75 16.67
CA PRO A 164 15.73 19.74 16.72
C PRO A 164 16.06 19.18 18.12
N THR A 165 15.55 19.77 19.20
CA THR A 165 15.95 19.40 20.57
C THR A 165 15.63 17.94 20.94
N SER A 166 14.59 17.38 20.32
CA SER A 166 14.12 16.00 20.50
C SER A 166 14.73 15.00 19.51
N GLN A 167 15.73 15.36 18.69
CA GLN A 167 16.28 14.47 17.65
C GLN A 167 16.74 13.11 18.20
N ASP A 168 17.63 13.10 19.20
CA ASP A 168 18.16 11.85 19.78
C ASP A 168 17.09 11.05 20.56
N PRO A 169 16.22 11.68 21.39
CA PRO A 169 15.06 11.00 21.97
C PRO A 169 14.14 10.37 20.92
N MET A 170 13.85 11.08 19.82
CA MET A 170 13.01 10.59 18.73
C MET A 170 13.62 9.37 18.05
N LEU A 171 14.91 9.41 17.74
CA LEU A 171 15.63 8.28 17.17
C LEU A 171 15.59 7.06 18.11
N SER A 172 15.87 7.28 19.40
CA SER A 172 15.87 6.22 20.42
C SER A 172 14.47 5.59 20.55
N PHE A 173 13.42 6.41 20.55
CA PHE A 173 12.06 5.95 20.67
C PHE A 173 11.59 5.18 19.42
N ILE A 174 11.94 5.65 18.21
CA ILE A 174 11.62 4.92 16.97
C ILE A 174 12.23 3.51 17.00
N TYR A 175 13.50 3.35 17.42
CA TYR A 175 14.10 2.02 17.52
C TYR A 175 13.40 1.13 18.54
N LEU A 176 13.03 1.68 19.70
CA LEU A 176 12.27 0.94 20.71
C LEU A 176 10.91 0.48 20.15
N ALA A 177 10.13 1.40 19.57
CA ALA A 177 8.83 1.09 19.00
C ALA A 177 8.95 0.08 17.86
N TYR A 178 9.96 0.20 16.99
CA TYR A 178 10.21 -0.73 15.90
C TYR A 178 10.52 -2.14 16.43
N GLN A 179 11.38 -2.27 17.43
CA GLN A 179 11.69 -3.56 18.07
C GLN A 179 10.44 -4.18 18.71
N MET A 180 9.60 -3.38 19.37
CA MET A 180 8.36 -3.84 19.97
C MET A 180 7.35 -4.32 18.94
N VAL A 181 7.13 -3.57 17.87
CA VAL A 181 6.20 -3.97 16.80
C VAL A 181 6.76 -5.17 16.01
N ALA A 182 8.07 -5.27 15.82
CA ALA A 182 8.70 -6.44 15.20
C ALA A 182 8.52 -7.70 16.06
N LEU A 183 8.67 -7.58 17.38
CA LEU A 183 8.38 -8.67 18.30
C LEU A 183 6.91 -9.11 18.20
N LEU A 184 5.97 -8.16 18.14
CA LEU A 184 4.54 -8.45 17.98
C LEU A 184 4.21 -9.05 16.61
N TYR A 185 4.92 -8.65 15.56
CA TYR A 185 4.83 -9.24 14.23
C TYR A 185 5.15 -10.75 14.27
N GLU A 186 6.13 -11.16 15.08
CA GLU A 186 6.52 -12.57 15.23
C GLU A 186 5.65 -13.34 16.23
N THR A 187 5.28 -12.72 17.35
CA THR A 187 4.63 -13.40 18.48
C THR A 187 3.10 -13.31 18.48
N ALA A 188 2.52 -12.29 17.86
CA ALA A 188 1.08 -12.04 17.81
C ALA A 188 0.53 -11.92 16.37
N PRO A 189 0.62 -12.99 15.55
CA PRO A 189 0.25 -12.96 14.13
C PRO A 189 -1.25 -12.76 13.86
N ILE A 190 -2.11 -12.80 14.89
CA ILE A 190 -3.54 -12.49 14.76
C ILE A 190 -3.79 -11.07 14.21
N PHE A 191 -2.85 -10.14 14.45
CA PHE A 191 -2.89 -8.76 13.95
C PHE A 191 -1.76 -8.45 12.96
N LEU A 192 -1.28 -9.48 12.26
CA LEU A 192 -0.15 -9.41 11.32
C LEU A 192 -0.22 -8.21 10.36
N ASP A 193 -1.41 -7.96 9.80
CA ASP A 193 -1.61 -6.88 8.83
C ASP A 193 -1.40 -5.50 9.46
N THR A 194 -1.87 -5.30 10.69
CA THR A 194 -1.67 -4.07 11.45
C THR A 194 -0.18 -3.87 11.75
N TRP A 195 0.52 -4.91 12.20
CA TRP A 195 1.96 -4.81 12.52
C TRP A 195 2.83 -4.50 11.31
N ILE A 196 2.53 -5.09 10.15
CA ILE A 196 3.23 -4.80 8.89
C ILE A 196 3.13 -3.30 8.56
N GLU A 197 1.94 -2.71 8.72
CA GLU A 197 1.73 -1.29 8.41
C GLU A 197 2.39 -0.37 9.44
N CYS A 198 2.28 -0.69 10.73
CA CYS A 198 2.97 0.04 11.79
C CYS A 198 4.50 0.05 11.58
N LEU A 199 5.09 -1.07 11.12
CA LEU A 199 6.52 -1.14 10.78
C LEU A 199 6.88 -0.27 9.56
N GLY A 200 5.99 -0.21 8.56
CA GLY A 200 6.11 0.72 7.43
C GLY A 200 6.08 2.18 7.88
N ASP A 201 5.15 2.52 8.77
CA ASP A 201 5.01 3.88 9.31
C ASP A 201 6.21 4.28 10.17
N LEU A 202 6.69 3.41 11.06
CA LEU A 202 7.89 3.66 11.86
C LEU A 202 9.13 3.84 10.98
N ALA A 203 9.28 3.03 9.93
CA ALA A 203 10.36 3.20 8.97
C ALA A 203 10.24 4.53 8.20
N ARG A 204 9.02 4.97 7.89
CA ARG A 204 8.77 6.28 7.27
C ARG A 204 9.07 7.45 8.21
N TYR A 205 8.74 7.34 9.50
CA TYR A 205 9.17 8.32 10.51
C TYR A 205 10.69 8.42 10.57
N ARG A 206 11.37 7.26 10.64
CA ARG A 206 12.84 7.18 10.62
C ARG A 206 13.41 7.84 9.36
N MET A 207 12.89 7.52 8.18
CA MET A 207 13.28 8.16 6.92
C MET A 207 13.15 9.70 6.97
N SER A 208 12.05 10.21 7.54
CA SER A 208 11.73 11.64 7.53
C SER A 208 12.62 12.52 8.43
N ILE A 209 13.30 11.91 9.41
CA ILE A 209 14.18 12.63 10.34
C ILE A 209 15.66 12.58 9.94
N GLU A 210 16.00 11.86 8.87
CA GLU A 210 17.37 11.82 8.34
C GLU A 210 17.67 13.00 7.45
N ASP A 211 18.78 13.67 7.75
CA ASP A 211 19.32 14.76 6.93
C ASP A 211 20.21 14.23 5.79
N GLU A 212 20.85 13.08 6.00
CA GLU A 212 21.72 12.42 5.01
C GLU A 212 20.92 11.63 3.97
N LYS A 213 21.36 11.68 2.71
CA LYS A 213 20.64 11.08 1.58
C LYS A 213 20.65 9.55 1.64
N GLU A 214 21.75 8.95 2.07
CA GLU A 214 21.95 7.51 2.10
C GLU A 214 21.07 6.84 3.16
N PRO A 215 21.08 7.27 4.45
CA PRO A 215 20.14 6.77 5.46
C PRO A 215 18.68 7.04 5.09
N HIS A 216 18.39 8.22 4.52
CA HIS A 216 17.04 8.54 4.01
C HIS A 216 16.58 7.51 2.97
N ALA A 217 17.41 7.24 1.96
CA ALA A 217 17.10 6.26 0.92
C ALA A 217 16.96 4.83 1.50
N GLN A 218 17.82 4.45 2.45
CA GLN A 218 17.77 3.14 3.09
C GLN A 218 16.45 2.93 3.83
N TRP A 219 16.04 3.88 4.67
CA TRP A 219 14.78 3.78 5.41
C TRP A 219 13.55 3.95 4.52
N GLY A 220 13.66 4.71 3.43
CA GLY A 220 12.65 4.71 2.37
C GLY A 220 12.45 3.33 1.74
N CYS A 221 13.53 2.59 1.49
CA CYS A 221 13.46 1.21 1.00
C CYS A 221 12.85 0.26 2.05
N VAL A 222 13.19 0.42 3.33
CA VAL A 222 12.59 -0.37 4.43
C VAL A 222 11.09 -0.10 4.51
N ALA A 223 10.65 1.16 4.50
CA ALA A 223 9.23 1.52 4.51
C ALA A 223 8.50 0.94 3.28
N ALA A 224 9.08 1.08 2.09
CA ALA A 224 8.51 0.53 0.86
C ALA A 224 8.35 -0.99 0.94
N SER A 225 9.32 -1.71 1.51
CA SER A 225 9.24 -3.17 1.66
C SER A 225 8.04 -3.62 2.52
N TRP A 226 7.77 -2.90 3.62
CA TRP A 226 6.63 -3.17 4.48
C TRP A 226 5.29 -2.85 3.80
N TYR A 227 5.19 -1.71 3.13
CA TYR A 227 3.95 -1.36 2.40
C TYR A 227 3.72 -2.25 1.18
N ILE A 228 4.77 -2.72 0.49
CA ILE A 228 4.66 -3.74 -0.56
C ILE A 228 4.08 -5.02 0.05
N LYS A 229 4.65 -5.51 1.16
CA LYS A 229 4.15 -6.69 1.88
C LYS A 229 2.69 -6.54 2.34
N ALA A 230 2.29 -5.35 2.78
CA ALA A 230 0.88 -5.05 3.09
C ALA A 230 0.01 -5.13 1.82
N SER A 231 0.44 -4.48 0.73
CA SER A 231 -0.30 -4.43 -0.54
C SER A 231 -0.36 -5.79 -1.26
N ASP A 232 0.53 -6.72 -0.92
CA ASP A 232 0.52 -8.11 -1.35
C ASP A 232 -0.59 -8.92 -0.71
N ARG A 233 -0.87 -8.60 0.55
CA ARG A 233 -1.91 -9.27 1.33
C ARG A 233 -3.27 -8.65 1.06
N HIS A 234 -3.31 -7.35 0.81
CA HIS A 234 -4.52 -6.57 0.59
C HIS A 234 -4.43 -5.67 -0.65
N PRO A 235 -4.29 -6.23 -1.86
CA PRO A 235 -4.11 -5.46 -3.09
C PRO A 235 -5.29 -4.53 -3.42
N GLN A 236 -6.47 -4.79 -2.87
CA GLN A 236 -7.69 -4.02 -3.09
C GLN A 236 -7.75 -2.70 -2.30
N ILE A 237 -6.83 -2.46 -1.35
CA ILE A 237 -6.86 -1.31 -0.45
C ILE A 237 -6.00 -0.16 -1.00
N GLY A 238 -6.64 0.94 -1.36
CA GLY A 238 -6.01 2.11 -1.96
C GLY A 238 -4.96 2.78 -1.07
N ARG A 239 -5.18 2.86 0.26
CA ARG A 239 -4.30 3.62 1.17
C ARG A 239 -2.86 3.09 1.20
N LEU A 240 -2.66 1.79 0.94
CA LEU A 240 -1.33 1.18 0.88
C LEU A 240 -0.53 1.73 -0.31
N TYR A 241 -1.19 1.99 -1.43
CA TYR A 241 -0.59 2.61 -2.61
C TYR A 241 -0.38 4.12 -2.43
N HIS A 242 -1.20 4.78 -1.59
CA HIS A 242 -0.92 6.15 -1.15
C HIS A 242 0.37 6.24 -0.35
N HIS A 243 0.60 5.33 0.60
CA HIS A 243 1.86 5.27 1.34
C HIS A 243 3.05 5.03 0.41
N LEU A 244 2.95 4.08 -0.53
CA LEU A 244 3.99 3.88 -1.55
C LEU A 244 4.22 5.15 -2.39
N ALA A 245 3.16 5.88 -2.78
CA ALA A 245 3.28 7.12 -3.54
C ALA A 245 4.03 8.23 -2.77
N ILE A 246 3.90 8.29 -1.44
CA ILE A 246 4.63 9.26 -0.61
C ILE A 246 6.14 9.04 -0.73
N LEU A 247 6.57 7.76 -0.73
CA LEU A 247 7.99 7.37 -0.82
C LEU A 247 8.60 7.63 -2.19
N GLU A 248 7.78 7.68 -3.24
CA GLU A 248 8.24 7.92 -4.60
C GLU A 248 8.66 9.37 -4.84
N ARG A 249 9.72 9.57 -5.64
CA ARG A 249 10.07 10.89 -6.17
C ARG A 249 9.04 11.35 -7.23
N PRO A 250 8.91 12.65 -7.53
CA PRO A 250 8.07 13.14 -8.63
C PRO A 250 8.41 12.45 -9.96
N SER A 251 7.53 11.55 -10.40
CA SER A 251 7.73 10.62 -11.52
C SER A 251 6.38 10.08 -11.98
N LEU A 252 6.34 9.44 -13.16
CA LEU A 252 5.11 8.77 -13.61
C LEU A 252 4.67 7.66 -12.65
N ARG A 253 5.62 7.00 -11.98
CA ARG A 253 5.33 6.01 -10.93
C ARG A 253 4.55 6.63 -9.76
N LYS A 254 4.92 7.84 -9.32
CA LYS A 254 4.19 8.55 -8.27
C LYS A 254 2.74 8.87 -8.68
N PHE A 255 2.53 9.33 -9.91
CA PHE A 255 1.19 9.54 -10.47
C PHE A 255 0.40 8.22 -10.56
N ALA A 256 1.03 7.14 -11.02
CA ALA A 256 0.43 5.83 -11.10
C ALA A 256 0.03 5.29 -9.71
N CYS A 257 0.88 5.45 -8.68
CA CYS A 257 0.56 5.02 -7.31
C CYS A 257 -0.59 5.82 -6.69
N TYR A 258 -0.62 7.15 -6.85
CA TYR A 258 -1.78 7.96 -6.43
C TYR A 258 -3.04 7.62 -7.22
N GLY A 259 -2.93 7.46 -8.54
CA GLY A 259 -4.04 7.05 -9.39
C GLY A 259 -4.59 5.69 -8.98
N LYS A 260 -3.70 4.72 -8.69
CA LYS A 260 -4.06 3.40 -8.15
C LYS A 260 -4.74 3.52 -6.81
N SER A 261 -4.21 4.30 -5.88
CA SER A 261 -4.84 4.56 -4.58
C SER A 261 -6.29 5.04 -4.70
N LEU A 262 -6.58 5.82 -5.75
CA LEU A 262 -7.91 6.38 -6.01
C LEU A 262 -8.84 5.45 -6.79
N THR A 263 -8.29 4.46 -7.49
CA THR A 263 -9.03 3.58 -8.41
C THR A 263 -8.98 2.11 -8.02
N CYS A 264 -8.47 1.79 -6.84
CA CYS A 264 -8.65 0.49 -6.20
C CYS A 264 -10.13 0.23 -5.89
N VAL A 265 -10.47 -1.04 -5.70
CA VAL A 265 -11.81 -1.48 -5.27
C VAL A 265 -12.23 -0.76 -3.99
N VAL A 266 -11.31 -0.65 -3.02
CA VAL A 266 -11.46 0.19 -1.83
C VAL A 266 -10.58 1.43 -2.02
N PRO A 267 -11.10 2.53 -2.59
CA PRO A 267 -10.32 3.73 -2.86
C PRO A 267 -9.95 4.46 -1.56
N PHE A 268 -8.88 5.25 -1.59
CA PHE A 268 -8.47 6.13 -0.49
C PHE A 268 -8.57 7.60 -0.90
N PRO A 269 -9.68 8.30 -0.57
CA PRO A 269 -9.96 9.66 -1.05
C PRO A 269 -8.89 10.70 -0.70
N ASN A 270 -8.22 10.58 0.44
CA ASN A 270 -7.18 11.52 0.88
C ASN A 270 -5.99 11.57 -0.09
N ALA A 271 -5.81 10.56 -0.94
CA ALA A 271 -4.83 10.60 -2.01
C ALA A 271 -5.08 11.73 -3.03
N ARG A 272 -6.32 12.24 -3.16
CA ARG A 272 -6.63 13.39 -4.02
C ARG A 272 -5.92 14.65 -3.57
N ASP A 273 -5.88 14.91 -2.25
CA ASP A 273 -5.23 16.11 -1.73
C ASP A 273 -3.71 16.00 -1.84
N SER A 274 -3.14 14.81 -1.57
CA SER A 274 -1.72 14.56 -1.80
C SER A 274 -1.32 14.69 -3.28
N LEU A 275 -2.16 14.21 -4.19
CA LEU A 275 -1.98 14.38 -5.64
C LEU A 275 -2.09 15.85 -6.04
N ARG A 276 -3.03 16.62 -5.46
CA ARG A 276 -3.14 18.07 -5.69
C ARG A 276 -1.87 18.81 -5.30
N THR A 277 -1.33 18.53 -4.11
CA THR A 277 -0.07 19.12 -3.62
C THR A 277 1.10 18.81 -4.54
N LEU A 278 1.15 17.60 -5.13
CA LEU A 278 2.14 17.24 -6.14
C LEU A 278 1.94 18.01 -7.47
N CYS A 279 0.69 18.14 -7.94
CA CYS A 279 0.39 18.70 -9.25
C CYS A 279 0.64 20.21 -9.34
N ILE A 280 0.34 20.98 -8.28
CA ILE A 280 0.44 22.45 -8.29
C ILE A 280 1.84 22.96 -8.72
N PRO A 281 2.96 22.51 -8.13
CA PRO A 281 4.28 22.96 -8.54
C PRO A 281 4.66 22.48 -9.94
N ILE A 282 4.31 21.23 -10.31
CA ILE A 282 4.61 20.65 -11.63
C ILE A 282 3.91 21.43 -12.76
N ALA A 283 2.66 21.84 -12.54
CA ALA A 283 1.90 22.61 -13.52
C ALA A 283 2.49 24.01 -13.76
N LYS A 284 3.10 24.61 -12.74
CA LYS A 284 3.73 25.94 -12.80
C LYS A 284 5.14 25.93 -13.40
N GLU A 285 5.80 24.78 -13.46
CA GLU A 285 7.17 24.66 -13.94
C GLU A 285 7.25 25.00 -15.45
N ALA A 286 7.96 26.07 -15.80
CA ALA A 286 8.02 26.58 -17.17
C ALA A 286 8.74 25.62 -18.11
N GLN A 287 9.92 25.11 -17.72
CA GLN A 287 10.63 23.98 -18.36
C GLN A 287 11.59 23.31 -17.37
N PRO A 288 11.66 21.97 -17.29
CA PRO A 288 12.72 21.29 -16.55
C PRO A 288 13.99 21.24 -17.41
N ALA A 289 15.11 21.81 -16.97
CA ALA A 289 16.41 21.56 -17.60
C ALA A 289 16.86 20.11 -17.31
N ARG A 290 16.51 19.16 -18.18
CA ARG A 290 16.80 17.72 -18.00
C ARG A 290 17.17 17.04 -19.33
N SER A 291 17.73 15.84 -19.28
CA SER A 291 18.01 15.02 -20.47
C SER A 291 16.71 14.58 -21.19
N VAL A 292 16.76 14.29 -22.51
CA VAL A 292 15.57 13.96 -23.33
C VAL A 292 14.66 12.89 -22.70
N GLY A 293 15.22 11.81 -22.16
CA GLY A 293 14.44 10.77 -21.47
C GLY A 293 13.77 11.23 -20.17
N LEU A 294 14.39 12.14 -19.43
CA LEU A 294 13.81 12.79 -18.25
C LEU A 294 12.83 13.91 -18.63
N LEU A 295 13.01 14.53 -19.81
CA LEU A 295 12.08 15.51 -20.39
C LEU A 295 10.79 14.83 -20.85
N SER A 296 10.86 13.64 -21.44
CA SER A 296 9.66 12.89 -21.88
C SER A 296 8.78 12.53 -20.69
N GLU A 297 9.33 11.90 -19.65
CA GLU A 297 8.61 11.56 -18.43
C GLU A 297 8.06 12.80 -17.72
N ALA A 298 8.86 13.86 -17.59
CA ALA A 298 8.41 15.13 -17.00
C ALA A 298 7.26 15.76 -17.80
N SER A 299 7.26 15.64 -19.13
CA SER A 299 6.17 16.16 -19.97
C SER A 299 4.86 15.41 -19.74
N PHE A 300 4.90 14.09 -19.55
CA PHE A 300 3.72 13.32 -19.17
C PHE A 300 3.26 13.63 -17.74
N CYS A 301 4.17 13.77 -16.78
CA CYS A 301 3.84 14.24 -15.42
C CYS A 301 3.15 15.61 -15.46
N LYS A 302 3.64 16.55 -16.27
CA LYS A 302 3.03 17.87 -16.46
C LYS A 302 1.66 17.78 -17.09
N LEU A 303 1.49 16.95 -18.12
CA LEU A 303 0.17 16.73 -18.74
C LEU A 303 -0.83 16.15 -17.73
N HIS A 304 -0.47 15.11 -16.97
CA HIS A 304 -1.35 14.56 -15.94
C HIS A 304 -1.67 15.57 -14.82
N ALA A 305 -0.69 16.41 -14.43
CA ALA A 305 -0.93 17.48 -13.46
C ALA A 305 -1.94 18.50 -13.99
N LEU A 306 -1.82 18.91 -15.24
CA LEU A 306 -2.73 19.86 -15.88
C LEU A 306 -4.14 19.27 -16.07
N ILE A 307 -4.25 17.98 -16.42
CA ILE A 307 -5.54 17.26 -16.49
C ILE A 307 -6.18 17.23 -15.09
N PHE A 308 -5.43 16.84 -14.06
CA PHE A 308 -5.94 16.76 -12.69
C PHE A 308 -6.39 18.11 -12.13
N LEU A 309 -5.66 19.19 -12.45
CA LEU A 309 -5.97 20.56 -12.03
C LEU A 309 -7.00 21.25 -12.93
N ALA A 310 -7.56 20.56 -13.92
CA ALA A 310 -8.55 21.10 -14.85
C ALA A 310 -8.07 22.35 -15.62
N ALA A 311 -6.82 22.34 -16.10
CA ALA A 311 -6.24 23.47 -16.82
C ALA A 311 -7.04 23.87 -18.09
N PRO A 312 -6.93 25.14 -18.55
CA PRO A 312 -7.60 25.61 -19.76
C PRO A 312 -7.20 24.80 -21.01
N GLU A 313 -8.10 24.72 -21.98
CA GLU A 313 -7.94 23.91 -23.20
C GLU A 313 -6.66 24.20 -24.00
N PRO A 314 -6.29 25.47 -24.30
CA PRO A 314 -5.06 25.74 -25.07
C PRO A 314 -3.80 25.23 -24.37
N VAL A 315 -3.79 25.26 -23.03
CA VAL A 315 -2.67 24.78 -22.22
C VAL A 315 -2.60 23.25 -22.27
N LEU A 316 -3.75 22.57 -22.21
CA LEU A 316 -3.82 21.12 -22.34
C LEU A 316 -3.44 20.65 -23.74
N GLU A 317 -3.87 21.34 -24.79
CA GLU A 317 -3.52 21.01 -26.17
C GLU A 317 -2.02 21.11 -26.39
N GLN A 318 -1.39 22.20 -25.94
CA GLN A 318 0.05 22.38 -26.04
C GLN A 318 0.83 21.32 -25.25
N ALA A 319 0.39 21.02 -24.03
CA ALA A 319 1.02 19.98 -23.20
C ALA A 319 0.85 18.58 -23.82
N THR A 320 -0.33 18.30 -24.39
CA THR A 320 -0.62 17.04 -25.10
C THR A 320 0.26 16.90 -26.32
N TYR A 321 0.34 17.94 -27.16
CA TYR A 321 1.21 17.96 -28.33
C TYR A 321 2.67 17.69 -27.96
N THR A 322 3.16 18.37 -26.92
CA THR A 322 4.53 18.20 -26.42
C THR A 322 4.79 16.78 -25.94
N ALA A 323 3.95 16.24 -25.04
CA ALA A 323 4.10 14.89 -24.50
C ALA A 323 4.01 13.81 -25.60
N MET A 324 3.04 13.94 -26.50
CA MET A 324 2.84 13.00 -27.60
C MET A 324 3.96 13.05 -28.65
N SER A 325 4.64 14.19 -28.82
CA SER A 325 5.79 14.28 -29.72
C SER A 325 6.93 13.34 -29.32
N PHE A 326 7.13 13.11 -28.01
CA PHE A 326 8.14 12.17 -27.52
C PHE A 326 7.79 10.70 -27.80
N LEU A 327 6.51 10.30 -27.77
CA LEU A 327 6.13 8.92 -28.11
C LEU A 327 6.33 8.60 -29.59
N ARG A 328 6.26 9.63 -30.46
CA ARG A 328 6.43 9.47 -31.91
C ARG A 328 7.90 9.42 -32.33
N GLN A 329 8.81 9.88 -31.49
CA GLN A 329 10.24 9.82 -31.73
C GLN A 329 10.80 8.47 -31.25
N PRO A 330 11.57 7.74 -32.09
CA PRO A 330 12.29 6.55 -31.64
C PRO A 330 13.17 6.86 -30.42
N ASP A 331 13.19 5.95 -29.45
CA ASP A 331 14.03 5.98 -28.24
C ASP A 331 13.88 7.20 -27.29
N ALA A 332 13.02 8.18 -27.62
CA ALA A 332 12.83 9.36 -26.79
C ALA A 332 12.01 9.06 -25.50
N PHE A 333 11.13 8.05 -25.55
CA PHE A 333 10.33 7.59 -24.42
C PHE A 333 10.78 6.21 -23.93
N ARG A 334 11.01 6.10 -22.62
CA ARG A 334 11.50 4.88 -21.95
C ARG A 334 10.35 3.90 -21.67
N TRP A 335 9.84 3.23 -22.69
CA TRP A 335 8.71 2.29 -22.58
C TRP A 335 8.87 1.26 -21.47
N ARG A 336 10.08 0.71 -21.33
CA ARG A 336 10.40 -0.30 -20.31
C ARG A 336 10.18 0.18 -18.88
N GLU A 337 10.57 1.42 -18.57
CA GLU A 337 10.46 1.99 -17.22
C GLU A 337 9.13 2.71 -16.98
N CYS A 338 8.66 3.45 -18.00
CA CYS A 338 7.57 4.41 -17.92
C CYS A 338 6.25 3.90 -18.52
N GLY A 339 6.28 2.83 -19.31
CA GLY A 339 5.09 2.32 -20.01
C GLY A 339 3.98 1.90 -19.05
N VAL A 340 4.24 0.97 -18.14
CA VAL A 340 3.22 0.52 -17.17
C VAL A 340 2.72 1.67 -16.28
N PRO A 341 3.58 2.53 -15.70
CA PRO A 341 3.12 3.73 -15.00
C PRO A 341 2.23 4.65 -15.85
N LEU A 342 2.58 4.87 -17.13
CA LEU A 342 1.78 5.66 -18.06
C LEU A 342 0.40 5.03 -18.29
N ALA A 343 0.32 3.72 -18.51
CA ALA A 343 -0.97 3.02 -18.66
C ALA A 343 -1.86 3.21 -17.42
N VAL A 344 -1.31 2.99 -16.22
CA VAL A 344 -2.07 3.12 -14.97
C VAL A 344 -2.50 4.57 -14.73
N ALA A 345 -1.64 5.55 -15.01
CA ALA A 345 -1.98 6.97 -14.89
C ALA A 345 -3.05 7.41 -15.90
N ASN A 346 -2.95 6.95 -17.15
CA ASN A 346 -3.94 7.19 -18.21
C ASN A 346 -5.32 6.62 -17.83
N ILE A 347 -5.38 5.34 -17.41
CA ILE A 347 -6.62 4.69 -16.99
C ILE A 347 -7.19 5.36 -15.73
N SER A 348 -6.33 5.79 -14.80
CA SER A 348 -6.79 6.56 -13.64
C SER A 348 -7.42 7.89 -14.04
N ALA A 349 -6.85 8.60 -15.02
CA ALA A 349 -7.43 9.84 -15.53
C ALA A 349 -8.79 9.61 -16.23
N LEU A 350 -8.93 8.53 -17.00
CA LEU A 350 -10.21 8.09 -17.57
C LEU A 350 -11.29 7.85 -16.50
N LEU A 351 -10.90 7.30 -15.35
CA LEU A 351 -11.76 7.07 -14.19
C LEU A 351 -11.98 8.33 -13.34
N GLY A 352 -11.61 9.52 -13.83
CA GLY A 352 -11.76 10.78 -13.11
C GLY A 352 -10.93 10.84 -11.82
N HIS A 353 -9.85 10.06 -11.74
CA HIS A 353 -9.05 9.84 -10.53
C HIS A 353 -9.91 9.38 -9.34
N GLY A 354 -10.76 8.37 -9.59
CA GLY A 354 -11.60 7.75 -8.56
C GLY A 354 -12.88 8.51 -8.22
N SER A 355 -13.38 9.34 -9.14
CA SER A 355 -14.66 10.04 -8.95
C SER A 355 -15.81 9.03 -8.90
N ASP A 356 -16.68 9.14 -7.90
CA ASP A 356 -17.86 8.29 -7.72
C ASP A 356 -18.93 8.53 -8.80
N THR A 357 -18.92 9.71 -9.41
CA THR A 357 -19.79 10.08 -10.54
C THR A 357 -19.26 9.66 -11.91
N ASN A 358 -18.07 9.05 -12.00
CA ASN A 358 -17.49 8.67 -13.29
C ASN A 358 -18.20 7.43 -13.86
N ALA A 359 -18.66 7.51 -15.11
CA ALA A 359 -19.43 6.43 -15.72
C ALA A 359 -18.65 5.11 -15.88
N LEU A 360 -17.34 5.15 -16.18
CA LEU A 360 -16.52 3.92 -16.22
C LEU A 360 -16.43 3.29 -14.83
N ARG A 361 -16.27 4.11 -13.79
CA ARG A 361 -16.21 3.63 -12.41
C ARG A 361 -17.50 2.90 -12.04
N ILE A 362 -18.65 3.54 -12.28
CA ILE A 362 -19.97 2.97 -12.03
C ILE A 362 -20.16 1.65 -12.80
N ALA A 363 -19.75 1.61 -14.07
CA ALA A 363 -19.86 0.42 -14.89
C ALA A 363 -18.99 -0.75 -14.40
N PHE A 364 -17.76 -0.48 -13.95
CA PHE A 364 -16.91 -1.53 -13.39
C PHE A 364 -17.46 -2.04 -12.06
N ASP A 365 -17.93 -1.16 -11.16
CA ASP A 365 -18.56 -1.57 -9.90
C ASP A 365 -19.81 -2.44 -10.18
N PHE A 366 -20.66 -2.03 -11.13
CA PHE A 366 -21.83 -2.81 -11.56
C PHE A 366 -21.43 -4.18 -12.12
N THR A 367 -20.39 -4.22 -12.96
CA THR A 367 -19.86 -5.47 -13.54
C THR A 367 -19.35 -6.41 -12.46
N ILE A 368 -18.62 -5.89 -11.46
CA ILE A 368 -18.15 -6.65 -10.30
C ILE A 368 -19.32 -7.24 -9.54
N GLN A 369 -20.31 -6.42 -9.22
CA GLN A 369 -21.50 -6.86 -8.48
C GLN A 369 -22.22 -7.99 -9.22
N ARG A 370 -22.57 -7.77 -10.50
CA ARG A 370 -23.35 -8.71 -11.32
C ARG A 370 -22.64 -10.06 -11.51
N ILE A 371 -21.33 -10.04 -11.74
CA ILE A 371 -20.55 -11.28 -11.88
C ILE A 371 -20.43 -12.00 -10.52
N SER A 372 -20.24 -11.24 -9.43
CA SER A 372 -20.15 -11.81 -8.08
C SER A 372 -21.46 -12.49 -7.66
N GLU A 373 -22.61 -11.87 -7.95
CA GLU A 373 -23.94 -12.44 -7.69
C GLU A 373 -24.19 -13.76 -8.44
N ARG A 374 -23.61 -13.93 -9.63
CA ARG A 374 -23.70 -15.19 -10.41
C ARG A 374 -22.75 -16.28 -9.91
N THR A 375 -21.67 -15.92 -9.23
CA THR A 375 -20.55 -16.82 -8.92
C THR A 375 -20.43 -17.20 -7.45
N LEU A 376 -20.91 -16.38 -6.51
CA LEU A 376 -20.89 -16.69 -5.08
C LEU A 376 -22.24 -17.25 -4.59
N PRO A 377 -22.25 -18.26 -3.69
CA PRO A 377 -23.45 -18.68 -2.99
C PRO A 377 -24.07 -17.54 -2.15
N PRO A 378 -25.40 -17.53 -1.91
CA PRO A 378 -26.11 -16.46 -1.18
C PRO A 378 -25.57 -16.12 0.22
N HIS A 379 -24.79 -17.02 0.83
CA HIS A 379 -24.33 -16.91 2.22
C HIS A 379 -22.88 -16.43 2.40
N SER A 380 -22.14 -16.13 1.32
CA SER A 380 -20.75 -15.65 1.38
C SER A 380 -20.55 -14.20 0.93
N ALA A 381 -21.63 -13.42 0.75
CA ALA A 381 -21.54 -12.02 0.38
C ALA A 381 -20.87 -11.20 1.50
N THR A 382 -19.54 -11.02 1.42
CA THR A 382 -18.86 -9.92 2.09
C THR A 382 -19.48 -8.60 1.66
N LYS A 383 -19.53 -7.64 2.60
CA LYS A 383 -20.17 -6.32 2.44
C LYS A 383 -20.04 -5.77 1.01
N PRO A 384 -21.14 -5.24 0.44
CA PRO A 384 -21.19 -4.87 -0.97
C PRO A 384 -20.05 -3.91 -1.33
N VAL A 385 -19.53 -4.07 -2.56
CA VAL A 385 -18.89 -3.00 -3.31
C VAL A 385 -19.76 -1.75 -3.10
N ALA A 386 -19.13 -0.62 -2.77
CA ALA A 386 -19.85 0.62 -2.47
C ALA A 386 -21.00 0.79 -3.45
N THR A 387 -22.23 0.82 -2.92
CA THR A 387 -23.44 1.06 -3.73
C THR A 387 -23.18 2.29 -4.61
N PRO A 388 -23.54 2.25 -5.90
CA PRO A 388 -23.40 3.40 -6.77
C PRO A 388 -23.98 4.61 -6.06
N SER A 389 -23.13 5.59 -5.77
CA SER A 389 -23.57 6.88 -5.26
C SER A 389 -24.62 7.37 -6.25
N LYS A 390 -25.89 7.47 -5.84
CA LYS A 390 -26.90 8.11 -6.67
C LYS A 390 -26.32 9.47 -7.02
N ALA A 391 -25.98 9.66 -8.31
CA ALA A 391 -25.38 10.90 -8.78
C ALA A 391 -26.19 12.05 -8.19
N LYS A 392 -25.57 12.89 -7.36
CA LYS A 392 -26.21 14.09 -6.86
C LYS A 392 -26.50 14.97 -8.07
N LEU A 393 -27.73 14.90 -8.56
CA LEU A 393 -28.25 15.73 -9.63
C LEU A 393 -28.30 17.16 -9.09
N GLY A 394 -27.26 17.95 -9.35
CA GLY A 394 -27.10 19.30 -8.81
C GLY A 394 -25.74 19.95 -9.03
N ALA A 395 -24.87 19.38 -9.87
CA ALA A 395 -23.65 20.07 -10.28
C ALA A 395 -23.96 21.16 -11.33
N PRO A 396 -23.37 22.37 -11.23
CA PRO A 396 -23.52 23.40 -12.26
C PRO A 396 -23.13 22.89 -13.65
N GLU A 397 -23.84 23.31 -14.70
CA GLU A 397 -23.62 22.90 -16.09
C GLU A 397 -22.16 23.08 -16.55
N ALA A 398 -21.52 24.19 -16.13
CA ALA A 398 -20.10 24.45 -16.39
C ALA A 398 -19.15 23.36 -15.82
N LYS A 399 -19.47 22.80 -14.64
CA LYS A 399 -18.69 21.71 -14.03
C LYS A 399 -18.83 20.41 -14.83
N TYR A 400 -19.99 20.20 -15.46
CA TYR A 400 -20.24 19.03 -16.30
C TYR A 400 -19.46 19.11 -17.61
N GLU A 401 -19.42 20.30 -18.23
CA GLU A 401 -18.66 20.53 -19.46
C GLU A 401 -17.15 20.39 -19.23
N ASP A 402 -16.63 20.88 -18.11
CA ASP A 402 -15.22 20.65 -17.73
C ASP A 402 -14.90 19.17 -17.54
N ILE A 403 -15.76 18.41 -16.86
CA ILE A 403 -15.60 16.96 -16.69
C ILE A 403 -15.57 16.27 -18.07
N ARG A 404 -16.49 16.63 -18.96
CA ARG A 404 -16.57 16.08 -20.31
C ARG A 404 -15.31 16.38 -21.11
N ARG A 405 -14.83 17.62 -21.09
CA ARG A 405 -13.60 18.05 -21.78
C ARG A 405 -12.37 17.30 -21.28
N LEU A 406 -12.15 17.25 -19.97
CA LEU A 406 -11.00 16.56 -19.38
C LEU A 406 -11.01 15.05 -19.66
N LEU A 407 -12.21 14.47 -19.71
CA LEU A 407 -12.41 13.09 -20.09
C LEU A 407 -12.04 12.85 -21.57
N GLN A 408 -12.44 13.73 -22.49
CA GLN A 408 -12.03 13.64 -23.89
C GLN A 408 -10.51 13.76 -24.07
N VAL A 409 -9.85 14.66 -23.34
CA VAL A 409 -8.37 14.76 -23.33
C VAL A 409 -7.74 13.46 -22.81
N SER A 410 -8.24 12.92 -21.70
CA SER A 410 -7.74 11.67 -21.10
C SER A 410 -7.96 10.47 -22.02
N LYS A 411 -9.08 10.43 -22.73
CA LYS A 411 -9.42 9.45 -23.77
C LYS A 411 -8.46 9.49 -24.93
N ARG A 412 -8.26 10.67 -25.53
CA ARG A 412 -7.32 10.87 -26.63
C ARG A 412 -5.90 10.49 -26.21
N LEU A 413 -5.44 10.94 -25.04
CA LEU A 413 -4.13 10.58 -24.49
C LEU A 413 -3.96 9.06 -24.36
N THR A 414 -4.96 8.37 -23.81
CA THR A 414 -4.93 6.92 -23.61
C THR A 414 -4.87 6.16 -24.94
N LEU A 415 -5.76 6.51 -25.87
CA LEU A 415 -5.83 5.89 -27.19
C LEU A 415 -4.59 6.19 -28.02
N ASP A 416 -4.12 7.44 -28.06
CA ASP A 416 -2.94 7.81 -28.85
C ASP A 416 -1.67 7.17 -28.29
N SER A 417 -1.54 7.03 -26.96
CA SER A 417 -0.43 6.30 -26.34
C SER A 417 -0.46 4.83 -26.76
N PHE A 418 -1.64 4.19 -26.72
CA PHE A 418 -1.82 2.80 -27.15
C PHE A 418 -1.53 2.62 -28.64
N HIS A 419 -2.14 3.46 -29.50
CA HIS A 419 -1.95 3.45 -30.95
C HIS A 419 -0.50 3.69 -31.34
N THR A 420 0.22 4.54 -30.62
CA THR A 420 1.66 4.75 -30.86
C THR A 420 2.46 3.51 -30.51
N ALA A 421 2.21 2.87 -29.36
CA ALA A 421 2.88 1.62 -28.99
C ALA A 421 2.61 0.49 -30.01
N VAL A 422 1.37 0.32 -30.47
CA VAL A 422 1.04 -0.74 -31.43
C VAL A 422 1.50 -0.42 -32.86
N ARG A 423 1.57 0.86 -33.25
CA ARG A 423 2.09 1.29 -34.57
C ARG A 423 3.60 1.17 -34.66
N CYS A 424 4.32 1.49 -33.58
CA CYS A 424 5.78 1.49 -33.55
C CYS A 424 6.41 0.08 -33.52
N ALA A 425 5.62 -0.98 -33.65
CA ALA A 425 6.10 -2.35 -33.88
C ALA A 425 7.02 -2.47 -35.11
N SER A 426 6.89 -1.54 -36.07
CA SER A 426 7.83 -1.35 -37.18
C SER A 426 9.26 -0.95 -36.76
N GLY A 427 9.47 -0.54 -35.50
CA GLY A 427 10.77 -0.21 -34.91
C GLY A 427 11.65 -1.41 -34.55
N GLY A 428 11.20 -2.64 -34.85
CA GLY A 428 11.97 -3.87 -34.68
C GLY A 428 11.74 -4.59 -33.35
N THR A 429 12.36 -5.76 -33.21
CA THR A 429 12.14 -6.69 -32.07
C THR A 429 12.42 -6.06 -30.70
N ALA A 430 13.43 -5.20 -30.58
CA ALA A 430 13.78 -4.54 -29.33
C ALA A 430 12.66 -3.61 -28.82
N PHE A 431 12.07 -2.82 -29.72
CA PHE A 431 10.95 -1.94 -29.38
C PHE A 431 9.72 -2.73 -28.92
N ILE A 432 9.40 -3.83 -29.59
CA ILE A 432 8.29 -4.71 -29.18
C ILE A 432 8.54 -5.20 -27.75
N GLN A 433 9.75 -5.68 -27.44
CA GLN A 433 10.09 -6.16 -26.10
C GLN A 433 9.94 -5.07 -25.01
N ASP A 434 10.39 -3.84 -25.28
CA ASP A 434 10.29 -2.74 -24.31
C ASP A 434 8.85 -2.23 -24.11
N SER A 435 8.00 -2.30 -25.14
CA SER A 435 6.60 -1.86 -25.09
C SER A 435 5.62 -2.94 -24.63
N LEU A 436 6.01 -4.21 -24.64
CA LEU A 436 5.14 -5.36 -24.39
C LEU A 436 4.40 -5.29 -23.05
N ALA A 437 5.05 -4.83 -21.97
CA ALA A 437 4.43 -4.68 -20.66
C ALA A 437 3.26 -3.67 -20.69
N PHE A 438 3.48 -2.52 -21.34
CA PHE A 438 2.46 -1.50 -21.54
C PHE A 438 1.30 -2.04 -22.40
N VAL A 439 1.61 -2.66 -23.54
CA VAL A 439 0.60 -3.22 -24.44
C VAL A 439 -0.21 -4.31 -23.75
N GLY A 440 0.43 -5.19 -22.97
CA GLY A 440 -0.26 -6.22 -22.19
C GLY A 440 -1.25 -5.66 -21.18
N VAL A 441 -0.88 -4.59 -20.45
CA VAL A 441 -1.78 -3.88 -19.53
C VAL A 441 -2.94 -3.25 -20.28
N MET A 442 -2.68 -2.59 -21.41
CA MET A 442 -3.73 -1.96 -22.22
C MET A 442 -4.69 -3.00 -22.83
N LEU A 443 -4.19 -4.14 -23.30
CA LEU A 443 -5.02 -5.23 -23.82
C LEU A 443 -5.90 -5.86 -22.73
N CYS A 444 -5.35 -6.04 -21.53
CA CYS A 444 -6.14 -6.44 -20.35
C CYS A 444 -7.26 -5.44 -20.09
N PHE A 445 -6.96 -4.14 -20.07
CA PHE A 445 -7.95 -3.09 -19.84
C PHE A 445 -9.03 -3.07 -20.93
N ILE A 446 -8.65 -3.18 -22.21
CA ILE A 446 -9.58 -3.23 -23.35
C ILE A 446 -10.48 -4.47 -23.27
N HIS A 447 -9.93 -5.63 -22.91
CA HIS A 447 -10.71 -6.85 -22.72
C HIS A 447 -11.74 -6.68 -21.60
N VAL A 448 -11.35 -6.12 -20.45
CA VAL A 448 -12.28 -5.87 -19.34
C VAL A 448 -13.31 -4.79 -19.70
N LEU A 449 -12.95 -3.79 -20.50
CA LEU A 449 -13.89 -2.81 -21.02
C LEU A 449 -14.94 -3.45 -21.93
N CYS A 450 -14.54 -4.38 -22.80
CA CYS A 450 -15.48 -5.16 -23.62
C CYS A 450 -16.39 -6.05 -22.76
N LEU A 451 -15.85 -6.65 -21.70
CA LEU A 451 -16.63 -7.41 -20.72
C LEU A 451 -17.66 -6.51 -20.01
N ALA A 452 -17.26 -5.33 -19.55
CA ALA A 452 -18.17 -4.37 -18.92
C ALA A 452 -19.27 -3.90 -19.89
N LYS A 453 -18.91 -3.60 -21.16
CA LYS A 453 -19.89 -3.31 -22.22
C LYS A 453 -20.89 -4.45 -22.39
N ARG A 454 -20.45 -5.71 -22.30
CA ARG A 454 -21.33 -6.90 -22.37
C ARG A 454 -22.25 -7.04 -21.16
N GLU A 455 -21.73 -6.87 -19.96
CA GLU A 455 -22.52 -7.03 -18.73
C GLU A 455 -23.55 -5.91 -18.53
N THR A 456 -23.28 -4.72 -19.09
CA THR A 456 -24.16 -3.55 -19.04
C THR A 456 -25.15 -3.47 -20.21
N GLN A 457 -25.18 -4.43 -21.13
CA GLN A 457 -26.05 -4.39 -22.34
C GLN A 457 -27.53 -4.17 -22.02
N ASN A 458 -28.01 -4.69 -20.89
CA ASN A 458 -29.40 -4.57 -20.45
C ASN A 458 -29.70 -3.27 -19.68
N GLU A 459 -28.67 -2.45 -19.43
CA GLU A 459 -28.76 -1.14 -18.77
C GLU A 459 -28.43 -0.04 -19.79
N PRO A 460 -29.42 0.45 -20.57
CA PRO A 460 -29.17 1.27 -21.75
C PRO A 460 -28.44 2.59 -21.44
N GLU A 461 -28.74 3.23 -20.31
CA GLU A 461 -28.07 4.46 -19.88
C GLU A 461 -26.59 4.25 -19.56
N LEU A 462 -26.27 3.16 -18.86
CA LEU A 462 -24.92 2.82 -18.46
C LEU A 462 -24.09 2.35 -19.66
N ASN A 463 -24.68 1.52 -20.54
CA ASN A 463 -24.06 1.08 -21.78
C ASN A 463 -23.78 2.25 -22.73
N MET A 464 -24.73 3.17 -22.88
CA MET A 464 -24.53 4.40 -23.66
C MET A 464 -23.39 5.24 -23.07
N SER A 465 -23.37 5.41 -21.75
CA SER A 465 -22.31 6.16 -21.06
C SER A 465 -20.92 5.53 -21.25
N LEU A 466 -20.82 4.20 -21.22
CA LEU A 466 -19.59 3.48 -21.55
C LEU A 466 -19.15 3.73 -22.99
N CYS A 467 -20.06 3.60 -23.95
CA CYS A 467 -19.77 3.77 -25.38
C CYS A 467 -19.31 5.19 -25.71
N LEU A 468 -19.91 6.21 -25.10
CA LEU A 468 -19.52 7.61 -25.29
C LEU A 468 -18.14 7.92 -24.70
N LEU A 469 -17.80 7.28 -23.59
CA LEU A 469 -16.61 7.58 -22.82
C LEU A 469 -15.36 6.90 -23.39
N LEU A 470 -15.45 5.60 -23.70
CA LEU A 470 -14.42 4.86 -24.42
C LEU A 470 -15.05 3.64 -25.09
N GLY A 471 -15.61 3.82 -26.28
CA GLY A 471 -16.13 2.71 -27.06
C GLY A 471 -15.00 1.87 -27.65
N PRO A 472 -15.07 0.52 -27.59
CA PRO A 472 -14.12 -0.33 -28.32
C PRO A 472 -14.03 0.00 -29.82
N ASP A 473 -15.08 0.62 -30.38
CA ASP A 473 -15.17 1.05 -31.78
C ASP A 473 -14.13 2.12 -32.18
N GLU A 474 -13.56 2.85 -31.23
CA GLU A 474 -12.55 3.89 -31.47
C GLU A 474 -11.11 3.37 -31.48
N ILE A 475 -10.93 2.10 -31.12
CA ILE A 475 -9.63 1.44 -31.15
C ILE A 475 -9.25 1.17 -32.61
N ALA A 476 -8.01 1.49 -32.98
CA ALA A 476 -7.48 1.18 -34.30
C ALA A 476 -7.16 -0.32 -34.42
N TRP A 477 -8.20 -1.17 -34.52
CA TRP A 477 -8.11 -2.63 -34.54
C TRP A 477 -7.18 -3.17 -35.64
N GLY A 478 -7.08 -2.49 -36.79
CA GLY A 478 -6.13 -2.85 -37.84
C GLY A 478 -4.66 -2.71 -37.40
N LEU A 479 -4.32 -1.66 -36.63
CA LEU A 479 -2.98 -1.51 -36.05
C LEU A 479 -2.71 -2.59 -35.01
N LEU A 480 -3.70 -2.91 -34.18
CA LEU A 480 -3.58 -3.99 -33.19
C LEU A 480 -3.40 -5.35 -33.86
N ALA A 481 -4.19 -5.68 -34.89
CA ALA A 481 -4.02 -6.91 -35.66
C ALA A 481 -2.61 -7.00 -36.29
N GLY A 482 -2.11 -5.89 -36.84
CA GLY A 482 -0.73 -5.78 -37.33
C GLY A 482 0.31 -6.05 -36.25
N TYR A 483 0.17 -5.45 -35.06
CA TYR A 483 1.06 -5.68 -33.92
C TYR A 483 1.04 -7.15 -33.48
N LEU A 484 -0.14 -7.74 -33.29
CA LEU A 484 -0.29 -9.14 -32.88
C LEU A 484 0.31 -10.08 -33.93
N ASN A 485 0.11 -9.81 -35.22
CA ASN A 485 0.72 -10.58 -36.31
C ASN A 485 2.25 -10.52 -36.28
N GLN A 486 2.85 -9.37 -35.99
CA GLN A 486 4.29 -9.29 -35.79
C GLN A 486 4.73 -10.09 -34.55
N LEU A 487 3.96 -10.01 -33.46
CA LEU A 487 4.24 -10.76 -32.24
C LEU A 487 4.16 -12.28 -32.46
N THR A 488 3.24 -12.79 -33.29
CA THR A 488 3.18 -14.22 -33.65
C THR A 488 4.44 -14.73 -34.35
N ARG A 489 5.17 -13.85 -35.06
CA ARG A 489 6.44 -14.19 -35.71
C ARG A 489 7.59 -14.27 -34.70
N LEU A 490 7.50 -13.52 -33.60
CA LEU A 490 8.49 -13.50 -32.53
C LEU A 490 8.23 -14.58 -31.47
N ARG A 491 6.95 -14.90 -31.23
CA ARG A 491 6.49 -15.88 -30.24
C ARG A 491 5.45 -16.80 -30.87
N ARG A 492 5.79 -18.09 -30.97
CA ARG A 492 4.89 -19.12 -31.49
C ARG A 492 3.60 -19.18 -30.66
N VAL A 493 2.47 -19.07 -31.36
CA VAL A 493 1.14 -19.33 -30.78
C VAL A 493 1.00 -20.85 -30.59
N THR A 494 0.78 -21.29 -29.36
CA THR A 494 0.60 -22.71 -29.02
C THR A 494 -0.89 -23.08 -28.96
N ASP A 495 -1.22 -24.35 -29.21
CA ASP A 495 -2.60 -24.83 -29.09
C ASP A 495 -3.15 -24.63 -27.67
N HIS A 496 -2.28 -24.77 -26.66
CA HIS A 496 -2.61 -24.49 -25.27
C HIS A 496 -3.04 -23.02 -25.07
N LEU A 497 -2.31 -22.06 -25.65
CA LEU A 497 -2.63 -20.64 -25.58
C LEU A 497 -3.99 -20.33 -26.24
N VAL A 498 -4.23 -20.91 -27.41
CA VAL A 498 -5.50 -20.78 -28.15
C VAL A 498 -6.67 -21.36 -27.35
N LEU A 499 -6.51 -22.57 -26.81
CA LEU A 499 -7.53 -23.23 -26.01
C LEU A 499 -7.83 -22.46 -24.72
N SER A 500 -6.78 -22.02 -24.01
CA SER A 500 -6.89 -21.22 -22.78
C SER A 500 -7.66 -19.93 -23.04
N ALA A 501 -7.31 -19.20 -24.11
CA ALA A 501 -8.04 -18.00 -24.51
C ALA A 501 -9.50 -18.31 -24.85
N ARG A 502 -9.78 -19.34 -25.64
CA ARG A 502 -11.15 -19.70 -26.03
C ARG A 502 -12.04 -20.06 -24.83
N GLN A 503 -11.48 -20.72 -23.82
CA GLN A 503 -12.20 -21.13 -22.62
C GLN A 503 -12.21 -20.05 -21.53
N GLY A 504 -11.51 -18.93 -21.75
CA GLY A 504 -11.32 -17.88 -20.75
C GLY A 504 -10.50 -18.33 -19.53
N ILE A 505 -9.76 -19.44 -19.64
CA ILE A 505 -8.92 -19.99 -18.59
C ILE A 505 -7.61 -19.19 -18.56
N TRP A 506 -7.28 -18.64 -17.39
CA TRP A 506 -5.99 -17.97 -17.19
C TRP A 506 -4.85 -18.95 -17.47
N LEU A 507 -3.71 -18.45 -17.97
CA LEU A 507 -2.52 -19.25 -18.28
C LEU A 507 -1.97 -19.91 -16.99
N GLN A 508 -2.55 -21.02 -16.56
CA GLN A 508 -2.09 -21.80 -15.42
C GLN A 508 -1.26 -22.97 -15.91
N LYS A 509 -0.02 -23.02 -15.42
CA LYS A 509 0.51 -24.22 -14.77
C LYS A 509 1.40 -23.81 -13.61
N ALA A 510 1.31 -24.56 -12.52
CA ALA A 510 2.33 -24.54 -11.48
C ALA A 510 3.66 -24.97 -12.13
N GLY A 511 4.60 -24.02 -12.23
CA GLY A 511 5.92 -24.22 -12.86
C GLY A 511 6.11 -23.59 -14.25
N GLU A 512 5.08 -23.00 -14.89
CA GLU A 512 5.21 -22.43 -16.24
C GLU A 512 5.10 -20.89 -16.30
N GLY A 513 4.81 -20.20 -15.19
CA GLY A 513 4.88 -18.74 -15.12
C GLY A 513 4.74 -18.19 -13.70
N LYS A 514 5.48 -17.11 -13.39
CA LYS A 514 5.33 -16.29 -12.18
C LYS A 514 4.56 -15.00 -12.53
N PRO A 515 3.87 -14.36 -11.58
CA PRO A 515 3.30 -13.03 -11.79
C PRO A 515 4.37 -12.06 -12.32
N LEU A 516 4.00 -11.27 -13.32
CA LEU A 516 4.87 -10.25 -13.92
C LEU A 516 4.88 -8.97 -13.06
N PRO A 517 5.93 -8.12 -13.16
CA PRO A 517 5.98 -6.84 -12.44
C PRO A 517 4.71 -5.98 -12.63
N GLU A 518 4.18 -5.95 -13.86
CA GLU A 518 2.95 -5.23 -14.21
C GLU A 518 1.67 -5.84 -13.62
N ASP A 519 1.65 -7.14 -13.31
CA ASP A 519 0.51 -7.78 -12.65
C ASP A 519 0.36 -7.23 -11.22
N TYR A 520 1.47 -7.02 -10.51
CA TYR A 520 1.48 -6.34 -9.20
C TYR A 520 1.04 -4.87 -9.29
N SER A 521 1.40 -4.21 -10.39
CA SER A 521 1.02 -2.82 -10.64
C SER A 521 -0.49 -2.68 -10.88
N THR A 522 -1.13 -3.67 -11.48
CA THR A 522 -2.55 -3.60 -11.90
C THR A 522 -3.53 -4.31 -10.98
N ARG A 523 -3.13 -5.38 -10.27
CA ARG A 523 -4.03 -6.07 -9.35
C ARG A 523 -4.60 -5.13 -8.28
N GLY A 524 -5.85 -5.37 -7.91
CA GLY A 524 -6.59 -4.58 -6.93
C GLY A 524 -7.22 -3.29 -7.46
N LEU A 525 -6.88 -2.88 -8.68
CA LEU A 525 -7.63 -1.86 -9.41
C LEU A 525 -9.05 -2.35 -9.71
N VAL A 526 -10.03 -1.45 -9.68
CA VAL A 526 -11.44 -1.78 -9.93
C VAL A 526 -11.65 -2.44 -11.30
N TRP A 527 -10.97 -1.95 -12.33
CA TRP A 527 -11.05 -2.52 -13.68
C TRP A 527 -10.27 -3.83 -13.84
N ALA A 528 -9.41 -4.20 -12.89
CA ALA A 528 -8.62 -5.43 -12.95
C ALA A 528 -9.16 -6.53 -12.01
N TYR A 529 -10.38 -6.36 -11.47
CA TYR A 529 -10.94 -7.23 -10.43
C TYR A 529 -10.97 -8.71 -10.84
N PHE A 530 -11.37 -9.00 -12.07
CA PHE A 530 -11.42 -10.36 -12.64
C PHE A 530 -10.26 -10.67 -13.58
N ALA A 531 -9.24 -9.80 -13.62
CA ALA A 531 -8.12 -9.98 -14.53
C ALA A 531 -7.21 -11.16 -14.15
N PHE A 532 -7.19 -11.57 -12.88
CA PHE A 532 -6.28 -12.62 -12.39
C PHE A 532 -7.05 -13.77 -11.75
N CYS A 533 -6.56 -15.00 -11.95
CA CYS A 533 -7.16 -16.16 -11.30
C CYS A 533 -6.85 -16.20 -9.78
N PRO A 534 -7.75 -16.77 -8.96
CA PRO A 534 -7.47 -17.01 -7.54
C PRO A 534 -6.16 -17.80 -7.36
N GLY A 535 -5.32 -17.34 -6.44
CA GLY A 535 -4.03 -17.96 -6.15
C GLY A 535 -2.90 -17.62 -7.11
N TRP A 536 -3.12 -16.79 -8.15
CA TRP A 536 -2.05 -16.35 -9.06
C TRP A 536 -0.84 -15.74 -8.33
N PHE A 537 -1.11 -14.97 -7.28
CA PHE A 537 -0.09 -14.30 -6.46
C PHE A 537 0.31 -15.10 -5.21
N TYR A 538 -0.11 -16.35 -5.07
CA TYR A 538 0.34 -17.20 -3.96
C TYR A 538 1.70 -17.79 -4.32
N SER A 539 2.74 -17.17 -3.77
CA SER A 539 4.10 -17.68 -3.79
C SER A 539 4.48 -18.08 -2.37
N ASP A 540 5.06 -19.26 -2.19
CA ASP A 540 5.61 -19.73 -0.90
C ASP A 540 7.04 -19.24 -0.66
N SER A 541 7.63 -18.50 -1.60
CA SER A 541 8.99 -17.95 -1.49
C SER A 541 8.95 -16.47 -1.07
N ASP A 542 9.69 -16.11 -0.02
CA ASP A 542 9.98 -14.71 0.39
C ASP A 542 10.89 -13.95 -0.63
N GLU A 543 10.83 -14.34 -1.91
CA GLU A 543 11.57 -13.74 -3.03
C GLU A 543 10.94 -12.42 -3.52
N ASP A 544 10.36 -11.64 -2.61
CA ASP A 544 9.66 -10.39 -2.92
C ASP A 544 10.56 -9.38 -3.65
N TRP A 545 11.86 -9.40 -3.36
CA TRP A 545 12.89 -8.56 -3.98
C TRP A 545 13.16 -8.90 -5.45
N LEU A 546 12.88 -10.13 -5.88
CA LEU A 546 13.14 -10.59 -7.25
C LEU A 546 11.99 -10.28 -8.21
N ARG A 547 10.82 -9.84 -7.73
CA ARG A 547 9.62 -9.64 -8.56
C ARG A 547 9.79 -8.60 -9.69
N ASN A 548 10.76 -7.68 -9.54
CA ASN A 548 11.08 -6.64 -10.52
C ASN A 548 12.29 -6.99 -11.39
N VAL A 549 12.92 -8.16 -11.17
CA VAL A 549 14.08 -8.60 -11.94
C VAL A 549 13.58 -9.21 -13.24
N GLU A 550 13.85 -8.53 -14.35
CA GLU A 550 13.50 -9.02 -15.68
C GLU A 550 14.51 -10.07 -16.15
N THR A 551 13.98 -11.21 -16.61
CA THR A 551 14.76 -12.29 -17.23
C THR A 551 14.30 -12.48 -18.67
N SER A 552 15.02 -13.30 -19.45
CA SER A 552 14.54 -13.70 -20.79
C SER A 552 13.16 -14.37 -20.74
N GLY A 553 12.84 -15.09 -19.66
CA GLY A 553 11.51 -15.67 -19.43
C GLY A 553 10.41 -14.63 -19.25
N THR A 554 10.73 -13.46 -18.69
CA THR A 554 9.77 -12.36 -18.49
C THR A 554 9.23 -11.85 -19.83
N HIS A 555 10.11 -11.67 -20.83
CA HIS A 555 9.69 -11.20 -22.16
C HIS A 555 8.80 -12.22 -22.89
N LEU A 556 9.08 -13.51 -22.75
CA LEU A 556 8.24 -14.57 -23.31
C LEU A 556 6.86 -14.59 -22.65
N ALA A 557 6.79 -14.48 -21.33
CA ALA A 557 5.53 -14.43 -20.60
C ALA A 557 4.69 -13.18 -20.93
N ARG A 558 5.34 -12.04 -21.18
CA ARG A 558 4.69 -10.82 -21.67
C ARG A 558 4.08 -11.00 -23.07
N ALA A 559 4.84 -11.62 -23.97
CA ALA A 559 4.35 -11.94 -25.31
C ALA A 559 3.15 -12.89 -25.27
N ASP A 560 3.23 -13.96 -24.45
CA ASP A 560 2.12 -14.89 -24.24
C ASP A 560 0.88 -14.18 -23.68
N ARG A 561 1.06 -13.20 -22.78
CA ARG A 561 -0.06 -12.41 -22.23
C ARG A 561 -0.73 -11.53 -23.26
N ALA A 562 0.06 -10.83 -24.08
CA ALA A 562 -0.48 -9.99 -25.15
C ALA A 562 -1.22 -10.84 -26.20
N LEU A 563 -0.66 -11.99 -26.59
CA LEU A 563 -1.32 -12.94 -27.48
C LEU A 563 -2.58 -13.54 -26.86
N TYR A 564 -2.56 -13.90 -25.58
CA TYR A 564 -3.73 -14.38 -24.85
C TYR A 564 -4.89 -13.39 -24.92
N TYR A 565 -4.66 -12.13 -24.56
CA TYR A 565 -5.70 -11.11 -24.64
C TYR A 565 -6.12 -10.79 -26.08
N GLY A 566 -5.19 -10.83 -27.04
CA GLY A 566 -5.51 -10.72 -28.46
C GLY A 566 -6.46 -11.81 -28.95
N LEU A 567 -6.22 -13.07 -28.56
CA LEU A 567 -7.08 -14.21 -28.85
C LEU A 567 -8.43 -14.11 -28.12
N ARG A 568 -8.44 -13.70 -26.85
CA ARG A 568 -9.68 -13.43 -26.09
C ARG A 568 -10.56 -12.42 -26.82
N LEU A 569 -9.98 -11.31 -27.27
CA LEU A 569 -10.69 -10.29 -28.04
C LEU A 569 -11.20 -10.84 -29.37
N ALA A 570 -10.42 -11.66 -30.08
CA ALA A 570 -10.84 -12.28 -31.33
C ALA A 570 -11.97 -13.32 -31.16
N PHE A 571 -12.07 -13.97 -30.01
CA PHE A 571 -13.13 -14.96 -29.73
C PHE A 571 -14.39 -14.35 -29.11
N GLU A 572 -14.25 -13.28 -28.32
CA GLU A 572 -15.36 -12.72 -27.54
C GLU A 572 -15.96 -11.43 -28.14
N THR A 573 -15.33 -10.85 -29.17
CA THR A 573 -15.74 -9.56 -29.75
C THR A 573 -15.77 -9.61 -31.28
N PRO A 574 -16.56 -8.76 -31.95
CA PRO A 574 -16.62 -8.70 -33.42
C PRO A 574 -15.44 -7.93 -34.05
N TYR A 575 -14.56 -7.33 -33.24
CA TYR A 575 -13.57 -6.36 -33.73
C TYR A 575 -12.30 -7.00 -34.29
N LEU A 576 -11.95 -8.18 -33.79
CA LEU A 576 -10.82 -8.99 -34.24
C LEU A 576 -11.30 -10.37 -34.67
N SER A 577 -10.57 -10.97 -35.59
CA SER A 577 -10.75 -12.35 -36.01
C SER A 577 -9.37 -13.02 -36.04
N TYR A 578 -9.31 -14.27 -35.60
CA TYR A 578 -8.08 -15.06 -35.60
C TYR A 578 -8.27 -16.30 -36.46
N ASP A 579 -7.41 -16.46 -37.46
CA ASP A 579 -7.37 -17.64 -38.31
C ASP A 579 -6.30 -18.62 -37.79
N PRO A 580 -6.69 -19.79 -37.26
CA PRO A 580 -5.75 -20.78 -36.75
C PRO A 580 -4.90 -21.44 -37.86
N THR A 581 -5.32 -21.37 -39.12
CA THR A 581 -4.59 -22.00 -40.24
C THR A 581 -3.40 -21.15 -40.67
N THR A 582 -3.61 -19.84 -40.85
CA THR A 582 -2.54 -18.89 -41.20
C THR A 582 -1.83 -18.32 -39.96
N VAL A 583 -2.39 -18.54 -38.76
CA VAL A 583 -1.91 -17.97 -37.49
C VAL A 583 -1.88 -16.44 -37.57
N THR A 584 -2.93 -15.85 -38.16
CA THR A 584 -3.03 -14.40 -38.33
C THR A 584 -4.29 -13.81 -37.72
N PHE A 585 -4.14 -12.58 -37.23
CA PHE A 585 -5.20 -11.69 -36.80
C PHE A 585 -5.61 -10.78 -37.94
N SER A 586 -6.91 -10.55 -38.07
CA SER A 586 -7.52 -9.60 -39.00
C SER A 586 -8.65 -8.84 -38.31
N THR A 587 -9.10 -7.75 -38.92
CA THR A 587 -10.29 -7.03 -38.44
C THR A 587 -11.54 -7.69 -38.99
N GLY A 588 -12.58 -7.82 -38.17
CA GLY A 588 -13.86 -8.38 -38.61
C GLY A 588 -14.45 -7.60 -39.78
N SER A 589 -14.98 -8.29 -40.79
CA SER A 589 -15.56 -7.70 -42.02
C SER A 589 -16.85 -6.87 -41.81
N ALA A 590 -17.29 -6.65 -40.56
CA ALA A 590 -18.58 -6.05 -40.26
C ALA A 590 -18.59 -4.50 -40.18
N MET A 591 -17.44 -3.83 -40.33
CA MET A 591 -17.38 -2.36 -40.37
C MET A 591 -16.42 -1.87 -41.46
N ALA A 592 -16.78 -2.12 -42.73
CA ALA A 592 -16.33 -1.25 -43.79
C ALA A 592 -17.28 -0.05 -43.86
N PRO A 593 -16.88 1.18 -43.49
CA PRO A 593 -17.60 2.36 -43.94
C PRO A 593 -17.46 2.38 -45.46
N SER A 594 -18.59 2.45 -46.16
CA SER A 594 -18.64 2.59 -47.62
C SER A 594 -17.70 3.73 -48.04
N SER A 595 -16.66 3.36 -48.80
CA SER A 595 -15.83 4.30 -49.53
C SER A 595 -16.70 5.18 -50.43
N THR A 596 -16.53 6.50 -50.35
CA THR A 596 -16.22 7.40 -51.48
C THR A 596 -16.50 8.86 -51.09
N VAL A 597 -15.48 9.63 -50.71
CA VAL A 597 -15.37 11.06 -51.06
C VAL A 597 -13.86 11.40 -51.19
N PRO A 598 -13.43 12.14 -52.24
CA PRO A 598 -12.01 12.36 -52.53
C PRO A 598 -11.35 13.37 -51.57
N VAL A 599 -10.07 13.14 -51.30
CA VAL A 599 -9.17 14.03 -50.55
C VAL A 599 -8.90 15.31 -51.38
N PRO A 600 -9.19 16.52 -50.87
CA PRO A 600 -8.63 17.74 -51.45
C PRO A 600 -7.16 17.86 -51.04
N GLN A 601 -6.28 17.90 -52.04
CA GLN A 601 -4.87 18.21 -51.89
C GLN A 601 -4.71 19.62 -51.29
N LEU A 602 -4.04 19.74 -50.14
CA LEU A 602 -3.66 21.05 -49.61
C LEU A 602 -2.31 21.47 -50.19
N LEU A 603 -2.36 22.56 -50.95
CA LEU A 603 -1.23 23.27 -51.55
C LEU A 603 -0.20 23.71 -50.49
N ARG A 604 1.06 23.52 -50.85
CA ARG A 604 2.27 24.02 -50.20
C ARG A 604 2.41 25.51 -50.47
N PRO A 605 2.69 26.37 -49.47
CA PRO A 605 3.32 27.66 -49.73
C PRO A 605 4.83 27.56 -49.52
N ALA A 606 5.56 28.13 -50.46
CA ALA A 606 7.00 28.31 -50.45
C ALA A 606 7.43 29.52 -49.60
N SER A 607 8.67 29.43 -49.12
CA SER A 607 9.61 30.49 -48.70
C SER A 607 9.22 31.46 -47.56
N ALA A 608 10.01 31.42 -46.49
CA ALA A 608 10.76 32.58 -46.02
C ALA A 608 11.89 32.10 -45.08
N GLU A 609 13.05 31.83 -45.66
CA GLU A 609 14.33 31.96 -44.95
C GLU A 609 14.56 33.45 -44.69
N SER A 610 14.88 33.85 -43.45
CA SER A 610 15.91 34.85 -43.14
C SER A 610 15.97 35.13 -41.63
N GLN A 611 17.19 35.37 -41.16
CA GLN A 611 17.59 35.94 -39.86
C GLN A 611 17.81 34.98 -38.70
N ALA A 612 18.81 34.11 -38.86
CA ALA A 612 19.73 33.79 -37.78
C ALA A 612 21.01 34.60 -37.98
N ARG A 613 21.36 35.49 -37.03
CA ARG A 613 22.73 35.95 -36.76
C ARG A 613 22.81 36.80 -35.49
N HIS A 614 23.84 36.50 -34.69
CA HIS A 614 24.40 37.23 -33.54
C HIS A 614 23.75 37.04 -32.16
N LEU A 615 24.40 36.22 -31.32
CA LEU A 615 25.16 36.67 -30.14
C LEU A 615 26.04 35.52 -29.62
N GLY A 616 27.27 35.87 -29.22
CA GLY A 616 28.40 34.97 -28.95
C GLY A 616 28.44 34.32 -27.55
N PRO A 617 29.58 33.69 -27.21
CA PRO A 617 29.71 32.79 -26.08
C PRO A 617 30.01 33.54 -24.77
N GLY A 618 29.30 33.20 -23.70
CA GLY A 618 29.54 33.74 -22.36
C GLY A 618 29.44 32.64 -21.31
N HIS A 619 30.58 32.33 -20.69
CA HIS A 619 30.70 31.50 -19.49
C HIS A 619 29.78 31.99 -18.36
N TYR A 620 29.14 31.07 -17.63
CA TYR A 620 29.06 31.11 -16.17
C TYR A 620 28.74 29.70 -15.63
N THR A 621 29.75 29.12 -15.00
CA THR A 621 29.66 27.98 -14.07
C THR A 621 29.11 28.51 -12.74
N GLN A 622 28.00 27.97 -12.24
CA GLN A 622 27.76 27.83 -10.79
C GLN A 622 26.60 26.86 -10.54
N LEU A 623 26.95 25.76 -9.89
CA LEU A 623 26.07 24.70 -9.42
C LEU A 623 25.16 25.24 -8.31
N LEU A 624 23.84 25.14 -8.51
CA LEU A 624 22.84 25.40 -7.47
C LEU A 624 22.17 24.09 -7.07
N VAL A 625 22.35 23.78 -5.80
CA VAL A 625 21.74 22.71 -5.01
C VAL A 625 20.20 22.78 -5.14
N PRO A 626 19.49 21.66 -5.34
CA PRO A 626 18.03 21.69 -5.36
C PRO A 626 17.47 22.03 -3.96
N PRO A 627 16.42 22.84 -3.85
CA PRO A 627 15.88 23.26 -2.57
C PRO A 627 15.23 22.10 -1.81
N LEU A 628 15.42 22.15 -0.49
CA LEU A 628 14.83 21.29 0.52
C LEU A 628 13.32 21.11 0.28
N SER A 629 12.89 19.86 0.17
CA SER A 629 11.48 19.45 0.10
C SER A 629 10.70 20.03 1.29
N THR A 630 9.62 20.75 1.02
CA THR A 630 8.63 21.10 2.05
C THR A 630 7.99 19.83 2.60
N PRO A 631 7.87 19.67 3.94
CA PRO A 631 7.26 18.48 4.51
C PRO A 631 5.75 18.49 4.24
N ALA A 632 5.27 17.50 3.49
CA ALA A 632 3.86 17.20 3.41
C ALA A 632 3.35 16.84 4.82
N SER A 633 2.26 17.47 5.25
CA SER A 633 1.64 17.27 6.56
C SER A 633 1.38 15.79 6.86
N SER A 634 1.79 15.32 8.03
CA SER A 634 1.51 14.00 8.61
C SER A 634 0.03 13.72 8.91
N ALA A 635 -0.89 14.62 8.55
CA ALA A 635 -2.33 14.52 8.79
C ALA A 635 -3.04 13.33 8.10
N ALA A 636 -2.31 12.48 7.35
CA ALA A 636 -2.86 11.26 6.75
C ALA A 636 -2.86 10.04 7.71
N SER A 637 -2.44 10.22 8.97
CA SER A 637 -2.39 9.18 10.01
C SER A 637 -3.58 9.17 10.98
N ASP A 638 -4.70 9.83 10.64
CA ASP A 638 -5.97 9.56 11.36
C ASP A 638 -6.41 8.13 11.01
N SER A 639 -6.07 7.21 11.91
CA SER A 639 -5.99 5.79 11.64
C SER A 639 -7.32 5.07 11.91
N ASP A 640 -8.05 4.75 10.84
CA ASP A 640 -9.00 3.65 10.84
C ASP A 640 -8.22 2.35 10.51
N TYR A 641 -7.51 1.79 11.50
CA TYR A 641 -7.00 0.41 11.42
C TYR A 641 -8.17 -0.58 11.49
N VAL A 642 -8.95 -0.67 10.42
CA VAL A 642 -10.04 -1.66 10.32
C VAL A 642 -9.41 -3.03 10.07
N HIS A 643 -9.66 -3.99 10.97
CA HIS A 643 -9.30 -5.38 10.76
C HIS A 643 -10.01 -5.93 9.51
N VAL A 644 -9.27 -6.16 8.43
CA VAL A 644 -9.77 -6.84 7.24
C VAL A 644 -9.48 -8.33 7.38
N ARG A 645 -10.52 -9.13 7.61
CA ARG A 645 -10.41 -10.60 7.64
C ARG A 645 -10.00 -11.12 6.26
N ARG A 646 -8.94 -11.94 6.22
CA ARG A 646 -8.50 -12.66 5.02
C ARG A 646 -9.56 -13.67 4.56
N PRO A 647 -9.80 -13.88 3.25
CA PRO A 647 -10.52 -15.06 2.77
C PRO A 647 -9.76 -16.33 3.13
N ALA A 648 -10.46 -17.36 3.62
CA ALA A 648 -9.83 -18.63 3.97
C ALA A 648 -9.19 -19.29 2.74
N LYS A 649 -7.93 -19.73 2.85
CA LYS A 649 -7.33 -20.64 1.87
C LYS A 649 -8.15 -21.95 1.89
N PRO A 650 -8.43 -22.60 0.75
CA PRO A 650 -8.97 -23.95 0.76
C PRO A 650 -8.01 -24.86 1.54
N VAL A 651 -8.56 -25.60 2.50
CA VAL A 651 -7.82 -26.47 3.41
C VAL A 651 -7.23 -27.62 2.60
N GLN A 652 -5.93 -27.57 2.33
CA GLN A 652 -5.16 -28.78 2.08
C GLN A 652 -4.90 -29.42 3.43
N THR A 653 -5.29 -30.70 3.57
CA THR A 653 -5.04 -31.54 4.73
C THR A 653 -3.59 -31.39 5.22
N PRO A 654 -3.36 -31.03 6.49
CA PRO A 654 -2.01 -30.89 7.01
C PRO A 654 -1.34 -32.25 7.07
N ALA A 655 -0.20 -32.39 6.40
CA ALA A 655 0.71 -33.50 6.68
C ALA A 655 1.18 -33.40 8.14
N ALA A 656 1.18 -34.53 8.83
CA ALA A 656 1.46 -34.63 10.27
C ALA A 656 2.78 -33.92 10.69
N PRO A 657 2.82 -33.27 11.87
CA PRO A 657 4.00 -32.57 12.33
C PRO A 657 5.14 -33.57 12.61
N ARG A 658 6.25 -33.44 11.87
CA ARG A 658 7.47 -34.19 12.16
C ARG A 658 8.08 -33.62 13.44
N SER A 659 8.17 -34.46 14.48
CA SER A 659 8.82 -34.13 15.75
C SER A 659 10.31 -33.84 15.56
N TRP A 660 10.83 -32.91 16.37
CA TRP A 660 12.22 -32.43 16.47
C TRP A 660 13.33 -33.49 16.74
N ALA A 661 13.01 -34.79 16.70
CA ALA A 661 13.93 -35.87 17.04
C ALA A 661 14.80 -36.40 15.88
N THR A 662 14.62 -35.93 14.64
CA THR A 662 15.27 -36.55 13.45
C THR A 662 16.43 -35.74 12.83
N VAL A 663 16.77 -34.55 13.37
CA VAL A 663 17.87 -33.73 12.82
C VAL A 663 19.23 -33.97 13.51
N ALA A 664 19.27 -34.74 14.61
CA ALA A 664 20.49 -34.98 15.38
C ALA A 664 21.24 -36.28 15.00
N LYS A 665 21.41 -36.61 13.70
CA LYS A 665 22.19 -37.80 13.30
C LYS A 665 23.32 -37.64 12.30
N ASN A 666 23.55 -36.49 11.68
CA ASN A 666 24.74 -36.29 10.84
C ASN A 666 25.54 -35.08 11.33
N GLY A 667 26.64 -35.38 12.02
CA GLY A 667 27.50 -34.40 12.68
C GLY A 667 28.45 -33.66 11.75
N GLY A 668 28.75 -32.43 12.15
CA GLY A 668 29.93 -31.64 11.81
C GLY A 668 30.14 -30.61 12.94
N PRO A 669 31.37 -30.32 13.38
CA PRO A 669 31.59 -29.58 14.63
C PRO A 669 31.30 -28.08 14.44
N PRO A 670 30.62 -27.41 15.38
CA PRO A 670 30.47 -25.96 15.32
C PRO A 670 31.71 -25.25 15.89
N MET A 671 32.13 -24.18 15.18
CA MET A 671 33.17 -23.25 15.62
C MET A 671 32.85 -22.60 16.98
N LYS A 672 33.88 -22.41 17.80
CA LYS A 672 33.82 -21.79 19.13
C LYS A 672 33.35 -20.33 19.06
N ALA A 673 32.20 -20.02 19.66
CA ALA A 673 31.82 -18.65 20.02
C ALA A 673 32.52 -18.22 21.32
N ALA A 674 33.16 -17.06 21.30
CA ALA A 674 33.84 -16.45 22.44
C ALA A 674 32.85 -16.06 23.55
N ARG A 675 33.16 -16.42 24.80
CA ARG A 675 32.42 -16.02 26.00
C ARG A 675 32.71 -14.56 26.32
N PHE A 676 31.70 -13.71 26.32
CA PHE A 676 31.73 -12.45 27.07
C PHE A 676 31.34 -12.74 28.53
N SER A 677 32.29 -12.51 29.44
CA SER A 677 32.12 -12.57 30.88
C SER A 677 31.31 -11.36 31.38
N LYS A 678 30.24 -11.60 32.14
CA LYS A 678 29.55 -10.57 32.93
C LYS A 678 30.46 -10.06 34.06
N PRO A 679 30.61 -8.74 34.28
CA PRO A 679 31.13 -8.24 35.55
C PRO A 679 30.07 -8.38 36.64
N ARG A 680 30.48 -8.88 37.81
CA ARG A 680 29.71 -8.85 39.05
C ARG A 680 29.72 -7.42 39.59
N LEU A 681 28.55 -6.82 39.76
CA LEU A 681 28.37 -5.59 40.54
C LEU A 681 27.62 -5.95 41.82
N GLY A 682 28.14 -5.45 42.95
CA GLY A 682 27.73 -5.78 44.30
C GLY A 682 26.31 -5.31 44.63
N ALA A 683 25.71 -6.00 45.58
CA ALA A 683 24.48 -5.60 46.23
C ALA A 683 24.77 -4.33 47.05
N ASP A 684 24.50 -3.17 46.45
CA ASP A 684 24.12 -1.90 47.10
C ASP A 684 24.23 -0.77 46.06
N SER A 685 23.14 -0.50 45.33
CA SER A 685 22.78 0.77 44.65
C SER A 685 21.89 0.58 43.41
N VAL A 686 20.64 0.15 43.60
CA VAL A 686 19.56 0.46 42.65
C VAL A 686 18.34 0.85 43.48
N ARG A 687 18.16 2.15 43.72
CA ARG A 687 16.87 2.68 44.17
C ARG A 687 16.00 2.81 42.93
N VAL A 688 14.84 2.15 42.97
CA VAL A 688 13.68 2.49 42.13
C VAL A 688 13.38 3.96 42.41
N VAL A 689 13.40 4.80 41.37
CA VAL A 689 12.95 6.19 41.50
C VAL A 689 11.44 6.17 41.30
N ASP A 690 10.70 6.30 42.41
CA ASP A 690 9.27 6.60 42.37
C ASP A 690 9.05 7.96 41.68
N ALA A 691 8.23 7.95 40.63
CA ALA A 691 7.91 9.13 39.83
C ALA A 691 6.95 10.12 40.54
N GLU A 692 6.66 9.93 41.82
CA GLU A 692 5.76 10.80 42.60
C GLU A 692 6.47 11.93 43.37
N ASN A 693 7.81 12.02 43.32
CA ASN A 693 8.58 13.01 44.11
C ASN A 693 9.36 14.06 43.30
N VAL A 694 8.84 14.51 42.15
CA VAL A 694 9.38 15.70 41.48
C VAL A 694 8.53 16.91 41.86
N HIS A 695 8.98 17.69 42.85
CA HIS A 695 8.40 18.98 43.17
C HIS A 695 8.67 19.98 42.03
N PHE A 696 7.59 20.54 41.48
CA PHE A 696 7.65 21.73 40.62
C PHE A 696 7.73 22.96 41.55
N GLU A 697 8.90 23.60 41.64
CA GLU A 697 8.96 24.95 42.18
C GLU A 697 8.42 25.92 41.13
N GLN A 698 7.34 26.62 41.47
CA GLN A 698 6.91 27.85 40.82
C GLN A 698 7.83 28.97 41.32
N GLY A 699 8.67 29.52 40.43
CA GLY A 699 9.38 30.76 40.68
C GLY A 699 8.62 31.93 40.07
N ASP A 700 8.10 32.81 40.95
CA ASP A 700 7.69 34.17 40.63
C ASP A 700 8.92 35.08 40.39
N ALA A 701 8.69 36.10 39.55
CA ALA A 701 9.55 37.22 39.12
C ALA A 701 10.36 37.03 37.83
#